data_AF-A0A0F9XCD0-F1
#
_entry.id   AF-A0A0F9XCD0-F1
#
_cell.length_a   1.000
_cell.length_b   1.000
_cell.length_c   1.000
_cell.angle_alpha   90.00
_cell.angle_beta   90.00
_cell.angle_gamma   90.00
#
_symmetry.space_group_name_H-M   'P 1'
#
loop_
_entity.id
_entity.type
_entity.pdbx_description
1 polymer ?
#
loop_
_entity_poly.entity_id
_entity_poly.type
_entity_poly.pdbx_seq_one_letter_code
_entity_poly.pdbx_strand_id
1 'polypeptide(L)'
;MAKQVAKRNPVTDRLDTEGGAEVGQWYWVKHTKSRYNEETDKYEDYEYEWLGCITEIGSNYVELHSPRGHQGQSHCRVHFDDFFDELRHEPKPKDVIGRNVHKYKALVEEKMAEVKALTARLGVSSRIGIEERSESSSTALVTLSGTDNVKKYENALVKAKDEDLPKLFSEIRSANENLAMWLSAEAVPLEAMAGAMKSCVDDIQDRIFNVSIYAGLTEDVKQIQKGEPADISEKLYLMQRRLYMDEECLLNYQLGGMDFDSLDKFDKWLCEPENLNRVFPFPRCIVSFKVRREKKARDWGGDPKKIFIHMGLENADKKTYLYIRNGERVYWMGCDLEFGLMLFPSGKIFDPTEPMMAKMSFDKVEEMIPVREFKALCKEHADAEAAHKRNLVGRKKWLKENMPKRLRKSSHNLNKFQIRERRDILDKAPYDGYFETHFHSSFRENEWEPFNSTSVYFDEALKEVEDRVKHYNRIALIVQGLFDRSDVLHPHLPVKLWSAEGFGQALELVYDDSNTLYEGERPDFEAYRRKCNESLKTGSVVIGQDGLWQEKEAEKENNRLDGDWRNRSDYRHERFKPYGNPGPGYIAKIDKWQPWAKKAIFRWFRERRSFRRYRWDDDSPLRTTVTVPESRLFNVDAYKPGDYKQFFQDPRTRAGYLQWAPMLIAAEEYHAGNLNIPRVKKPK
;
A
#
# COMPACT_ATOMS: atom_id res chain seq x y z
N MET A 1 -23.33 -19.26 13.73
CA MET A 1 -23.16 -19.31 15.20
C MET A 1 -22.61 -18.01 15.83
N ALA A 2 -22.36 -16.93 15.05
CA ALA A 2 -21.88 -15.64 15.57
C ALA A 2 -22.93 -14.76 16.28
N LYS A 3 -24.21 -15.14 16.29
CA LYS A 3 -25.28 -14.39 16.98
C LYS A 3 -25.40 -14.69 18.49
N GLN A 4 -24.55 -15.53 19.06
CA GLN A 4 -24.73 -16.05 20.44
C GLN A 4 -23.75 -15.49 21.48
N VAL A 5 -22.87 -14.53 21.13
CA VAL A 5 -21.86 -13.98 22.05
C VAL A 5 -22.16 -12.56 22.56
N ALA A 6 -23.06 -11.80 21.93
CA ALA A 6 -23.51 -10.52 22.50
C ALA A 6 -24.69 -10.74 23.46
N LYS A 7 -24.43 -10.99 24.74
CA LYS A 7 -25.43 -10.67 25.77
C LYS A 7 -25.73 -9.18 25.62
N ARG A 8 -26.98 -8.81 25.33
CA ARG A 8 -27.40 -7.41 25.27
C ARG A 8 -26.93 -6.67 26.53
N ASN A 9 -26.30 -5.53 26.33
CA ASN A 9 -25.73 -4.74 27.41
C ASN A 9 -26.88 -4.08 28.19
N PRO A 10 -26.95 -4.14 29.54
CA PRO A 10 -27.99 -3.45 30.31
C PRO A 10 -28.13 -1.95 29.99
N VAL A 11 -27.09 -1.32 29.44
CA VAL A 11 -27.14 0.08 29.00
C VAL A 11 -27.89 0.26 27.68
N THR A 12 -27.84 -0.69 26.74
CA THR A 12 -28.66 -0.64 25.51
C THR A 12 -30.14 -0.80 25.83
N ASP A 13 -30.47 -1.68 26.78
CA ASP A 13 -31.85 -1.82 27.26
C ASP A 13 -32.33 -0.55 27.97
N ARG A 14 -31.44 0.18 28.68
CA ARG A 14 -31.75 1.49 29.28
C ARG A 14 -31.97 2.58 28.23
N LEU A 15 -31.10 2.66 27.22
CA LEU A 15 -31.23 3.59 26.09
C LEU A 15 -32.57 3.39 25.38
N ASP A 16 -33.01 2.16 25.15
CA ASP A 16 -34.31 1.84 24.55
C ASP A 16 -35.51 2.27 25.43
N THR A 17 -35.35 2.30 26.75
CA THR A 17 -36.45 2.64 27.70
C THR A 17 -36.55 4.11 28.08
N GLU A 18 -35.45 4.88 28.07
CA GLU A 18 -35.42 6.30 28.49
C GLU A 18 -35.51 7.30 27.33
N GLY A 19 -35.86 6.84 26.13
CA GLY A 19 -36.11 7.71 24.98
C GLY A 19 -34.98 7.83 23.97
N GLY A 20 -34.03 6.87 23.96
CA GLY A 20 -33.14 6.56 22.85
C GLY A 20 -32.15 7.63 22.39
N ALA A 21 -30.88 7.25 22.24
CA ALA A 21 -29.97 8.00 21.38
C ALA A 21 -30.49 7.90 19.92
N GLU A 22 -30.72 9.03 19.27
CA GLU A 22 -31.15 9.08 17.87
C GLU A 22 -30.19 9.93 17.03
N VAL A 23 -29.97 9.51 15.77
CA VAL A 23 -29.15 10.27 14.82
C VAL A 23 -29.76 11.66 14.62
N GLY A 24 -28.94 12.70 14.79
CA GLY A 24 -29.34 14.10 14.72
C GLY A 24 -29.67 14.77 16.06
N GLN A 25 -29.68 14.02 17.16
CA GLN A 25 -29.78 14.60 18.52
C GLN A 25 -28.46 15.25 18.96
N TRP A 26 -28.54 16.23 19.84
CA TRP A 26 -27.38 17.00 20.32
C TRP A 26 -27.11 16.74 21.80
N TYR A 27 -25.83 16.59 22.14
CA TYR A 27 -25.34 16.32 23.48
C TYR A 27 -24.15 17.21 23.81
N TRP A 28 -24.02 17.57 25.08
CA TRP A 28 -22.79 18.16 25.62
C TRP A 28 -21.83 17.02 25.94
N VAL A 29 -20.68 17.03 25.27
CA VAL A 29 -19.60 16.05 25.43
C VAL A 29 -18.58 16.60 26.41
N LYS A 30 -18.33 15.88 27.51
CA LYS A 30 -17.23 16.20 28.44
C LYS A 30 -15.90 15.73 27.85
N HIS A 31 -14.90 16.59 27.86
CA HIS A 31 -13.56 16.23 27.41
C HIS A 31 -12.51 16.81 28.35
N THR A 32 -11.55 15.97 28.75
CA THR A 32 -10.37 16.38 29.51
C THR A 32 -9.21 16.64 28.56
N LYS A 33 -8.51 17.76 28.73
CA LYS A 33 -7.30 18.05 27.96
C LYS A 33 -6.17 18.40 28.90
N SER A 34 -5.02 17.75 28.67
CA SER A 34 -3.80 18.03 29.42
C SER A 34 -3.03 19.14 28.73
N ARG A 35 -2.69 20.21 29.45
CA ARG A 35 -1.83 21.29 28.94
C ARG A 35 -0.62 21.44 29.84
N TYR A 36 0.54 21.51 29.21
CA TYR A 36 1.78 21.84 29.89
C TYR A 36 1.72 23.29 30.40
N ASN A 37 1.84 23.43 31.71
CA ASN A 37 1.93 24.70 32.41
C ASN A 37 3.41 25.05 32.59
N GLU A 38 3.84 26.11 31.90
CA GLU A 38 5.23 26.58 31.92
C GLU A 38 5.67 27.09 33.30
N GLU A 39 4.73 27.54 34.14
CA GLU A 39 5.03 28.05 35.49
C GLU A 39 5.21 26.92 36.51
N THR A 40 4.47 25.82 36.35
CA THR A 40 4.52 24.66 37.26
C THR A 40 5.38 23.51 36.74
N ASP A 41 5.91 23.61 35.50
CA ASP A 41 6.70 22.59 34.78
C ASP A 41 5.99 21.22 34.77
N LYS A 42 4.65 21.25 34.73
CA LYS A 42 3.78 20.08 34.81
C LYS A 42 2.64 20.17 33.83
N TYR A 43 2.11 19.01 33.47
CA TYR A 43 0.86 18.92 32.75
C TYR A 43 -0.30 19.06 33.73
N GLU A 44 -1.22 19.97 33.43
CA GLU A 44 -2.45 20.21 34.19
C GLU A 44 -3.64 19.86 33.31
N ASP A 45 -4.54 19.04 33.84
CA ASP A 45 -5.75 18.63 33.15
C ASP A 45 -6.86 19.64 33.40
N TYR A 46 -7.54 20.06 32.33
CA TYR A 46 -8.75 20.86 32.42
C TYR A 46 -9.88 20.20 31.66
N GLU A 47 -11.07 20.25 32.25
CA GLU A 47 -12.31 19.78 31.66
C GLU A 47 -12.97 20.90 30.86
N TYR A 48 -13.42 20.57 29.65
CA TYR A 48 -14.28 21.45 28.87
C TYR A 48 -15.42 20.64 28.25
N GLU A 49 -16.56 21.30 28.04
CA GLU A 49 -17.69 20.71 27.35
C GLU A 49 -17.85 21.34 25.97
N TRP A 50 -18.19 20.52 24.97
CA TRP A 50 -18.52 20.99 23.64
C TRP A 50 -19.82 20.35 23.15
N LEU A 51 -20.53 21.04 22.24
CA LEU A 51 -21.81 20.58 21.73
C LEU A 51 -21.59 19.68 20.51
N GLY A 52 -21.94 18.40 20.63
CA GLY A 52 -21.82 17.39 19.57
C GLY A 52 -23.17 16.86 19.12
N CYS A 53 -23.32 16.65 17.81
CA CYS A 53 -24.47 16.00 17.21
C CYS A 53 -24.17 14.53 16.99
N ILE A 54 -25.07 13.63 17.39
CA ILE A 54 -24.96 12.20 17.06
C ILE A 54 -25.07 12.05 15.55
N THR A 55 -24.00 11.57 14.92
CA THR A 55 -23.93 11.34 13.48
C THR A 55 -24.08 9.87 13.12
N GLU A 56 -23.65 8.98 14.01
CA GLU A 56 -23.70 7.54 13.81
C GLU A 56 -23.97 6.83 15.13
N ILE A 57 -24.70 5.71 15.05
CA ILE A 57 -24.98 4.82 16.19
C ILE A 57 -24.53 3.43 15.75
N GLY A 58 -23.47 2.94 16.38
CA GLY A 58 -22.98 1.57 16.19
C GLY A 58 -23.65 0.57 17.14
N SER A 59 -23.16 -0.65 17.15
CA SER A 59 -23.66 -1.74 18.00
C SER A 59 -23.38 -1.50 19.49
N ASN A 60 -22.31 -0.77 19.81
CA ASN A 60 -21.88 -0.48 21.19
C ASN A 60 -21.37 0.95 21.43
N TYR A 61 -21.51 1.85 20.45
CA TYR A 61 -21.02 3.23 20.56
C TYR A 61 -21.97 4.23 19.88
N VAL A 62 -21.81 5.51 20.24
CA VAL A 62 -22.31 6.65 19.48
C VAL A 62 -21.13 7.47 18.95
N GLU A 63 -21.22 7.94 17.70
CA GLU A 63 -20.28 8.91 17.16
C GLU A 63 -20.92 10.29 17.18
N LEU A 64 -20.19 11.28 17.73
CA LEU A 64 -20.63 12.66 17.78
C LEU A 64 -19.67 13.55 17.02
N HIS A 65 -20.23 14.45 16.21
CA HIS A 65 -19.47 15.46 15.48
C HIS A 65 -19.81 16.85 15.98
N SER A 66 -18.77 17.69 16.08
CA SER A 66 -18.94 19.12 16.34
C SER A 66 -19.45 19.82 15.08
N PRO A 67 -19.95 21.05 15.19
CA PRO A 67 -20.09 21.93 14.03
C PRO A 67 -18.71 22.14 13.36
N ARG A 68 -18.68 22.37 12.04
CA ARG A 68 -17.45 22.51 11.27
C ARG A 68 -16.81 23.87 11.49
N GLY A 69 -15.65 23.91 12.14
CA GLY A 69 -14.86 25.13 12.34
C GLY A 69 -13.74 25.31 11.32
N HIS A 70 -12.99 26.41 11.44
CA HIS A 70 -11.79 26.67 10.60
C HIS A 70 -10.71 25.58 10.76
N GLN A 71 -10.59 24.98 11.94
CA GLN A 71 -9.63 23.89 12.23
C GLN A 71 -10.17 22.50 11.83
N GLY A 72 -11.33 22.44 11.18
CA GLY A 72 -12.01 21.20 10.82
C GLY A 72 -13.16 20.86 11.78
N GLN A 73 -13.53 19.59 11.78
CA GLN A 73 -14.62 19.04 12.59
C GLN A 73 -14.02 18.15 13.67
N SER A 74 -14.31 18.44 14.93
CA SER A 74 -14.00 17.51 16.02
C SER A 74 -15.02 16.38 15.99
N HIS A 75 -14.57 15.16 16.19
CA HIS A 75 -15.42 13.99 16.35
C HIS A 75 -14.92 13.17 17.53
N CYS A 76 -15.83 12.42 18.16
CA CYS A 76 -15.49 11.46 19.20
C CYS A 76 -16.46 10.29 19.13
N ARG A 77 -16.00 9.12 19.58
CA ARG A 77 -16.83 7.93 19.78
C ARG A 77 -16.92 7.66 21.27
N VAL A 78 -18.14 7.52 21.76
CA VAL A 78 -18.41 7.22 23.16
C VAL A 78 -19.04 5.85 23.24
N HIS A 79 -18.45 4.96 24.04
CA HIS A 79 -19.00 3.64 24.29
C HIS A 79 -20.32 3.75 25.06
N PHE A 80 -21.26 2.82 24.85
CA PHE A 80 -22.54 2.89 25.57
C PHE A 80 -22.38 2.82 27.09
N ASP A 81 -21.37 2.12 27.61
CA ASP A 81 -21.11 2.05 29.06
C ASP A 81 -20.82 3.44 29.67
N ASP A 82 -20.17 4.33 28.92
CA ASP A 82 -19.77 5.67 29.35
C ASP A 82 -20.78 6.75 28.91
N PHE A 83 -21.85 6.37 28.21
CA PHE A 83 -22.79 7.29 27.57
C PHE A 83 -23.37 8.32 28.55
N PHE A 84 -23.87 7.88 29.71
CA PHE A 84 -24.49 8.77 30.69
C PHE A 84 -23.48 9.53 31.56
N ASP A 85 -22.23 9.10 31.57
CA ASP A 85 -21.15 9.74 32.34
C ASP A 85 -20.51 10.88 31.53
N GLU A 86 -20.30 10.65 30.23
CA GLU A 86 -19.64 11.59 29.32
C GLU A 86 -20.59 12.52 28.56
N LEU A 87 -21.85 12.11 28.33
CA LEU A 87 -22.81 12.86 27.52
C LEU A 87 -23.98 13.40 28.33
N ARG A 88 -24.33 14.67 28.08
CA ARG A 88 -25.53 15.31 28.63
C ARG A 88 -26.44 15.82 27.51
N HIS A 89 -27.62 15.23 27.37
CA HIS A 89 -28.59 15.59 26.33
C HIS A 89 -28.99 17.07 26.39
N GLU A 90 -29.01 17.72 25.21
CA GLU A 90 -29.50 19.09 25.03
C GLU A 90 -30.90 19.07 24.39
N PRO A 91 -31.98 19.31 25.15
CA PRO A 91 -33.34 19.20 24.63
C PRO A 91 -33.73 20.34 23.67
N LYS A 92 -33.00 21.47 23.65
CA LYS A 92 -33.30 22.62 22.78
C LYS A 92 -32.06 23.09 22.02
N PRO A 93 -31.52 22.27 21.10
CA PRO A 93 -30.27 22.59 20.41
C PRO A 93 -30.38 23.83 19.52
N LYS A 94 -31.54 24.06 18.90
CA LYS A 94 -31.80 25.26 18.07
C LYS A 94 -31.64 26.56 18.87
N ASP A 95 -32.04 26.56 20.13
CA ASP A 95 -31.91 27.75 20.99
C ASP A 95 -30.44 28.00 21.38
N VAL A 96 -29.66 26.94 21.60
CA VAL A 96 -28.21 27.05 21.87
C VAL A 96 -27.47 27.55 20.64
N ILE A 97 -27.72 26.94 19.48
CA ILE A 97 -27.11 27.31 18.20
C ILE A 97 -27.48 28.76 17.86
N GLY A 98 -28.77 29.10 17.90
CA GLY A 98 -29.26 30.45 17.61
C GLY A 98 -28.68 31.52 18.55
N ARG A 99 -28.60 31.25 19.85
CA ARG A 99 -27.95 32.15 20.82
C ARG A 99 -26.47 32.39 20.48
N ASN A 100 -25.73 31.36 20.11
CA ASN A 100 -24.33 31.50 19.72
C ASN A 100 -24.16 32.26 18.39
N VAL A 101 -24.99 31.97 17.38
CA VAL A 101 -25.03 32.73 16.12
C VAL A 101 -25.27 34.22 16.40
N HIS A 102 -26.26 34.55 17.23
CA HIS A 102 -26.54 35.94 17.63
C HIS A 102 -25.37 36.58 18.38
N LYS A 103 -24.77 35.86 19.34
CA LYS A 103 -23.61 36.33 20.12
C LYS A 103 -22.43 36.71 19.21
N TYR A 104 -22.02 35.81 18.31
CA TYR A 104 -20.88 36.06 17.44
C TYR A 104 -21.19 37.09 16.35
N LYS A 105 -22.44 37.14 15.85
CA LYS A 105 -22.88 38.22 14.96
C LYS A 105 -22.78 39.60 15.64
N ALA A 106 -23.28 39.73 16.87
CA ALA A 106 -23.19 40.97 17.64
C ALA A 106 -21.73 41.36 17.91
N LEU A 107 -20.87 40.39 18.23
CA LEU A 107 -19.44 40.63 18.45
C LEU A 107 -18.73 41.12 17.17
N VAL A 108 -19.05 40.55 16.01
CA VAL A 108 -18.53 41.03 14.72
C VAL A 108 -18.99 42.46 14.45
N GLU A 109 -20.27 42.77 14.68
CA GLU A 109 -20.82 44.12 14.51
C GLU A 109 -20.15 45.14 15.45
N GLU A 110 -19.95 44.78 16.72
CA GLU A 110 -19.24 45.58 17.73
C GLU A 110 -17.81 45.87 17.31
N LYS A 111 -17.03 44.84 16.94
CA LYS A 111 -15.63 45.01 16.54
C LYS A 111 -15.49 45.77 15.23
N MET A 112 -16.41 45.59 14.29
CA MET A 112 -16.47 46.40 13.08
C MET A 112 -16.81 47.87 13.39
N ALA A 113 -17.65 48.14 14.39
CA ALA A 113 -17.92 49.50 14.87
C ALA A 113 -16.69 50.11 15.57
N GLU A 114 -15.92 49.33 16.35
CA GLU A 114 -14.63 49.76 16.92
C GLU A 114 -13.62 50.12 15.83
N VAL A 115 -13.50 49.31 14.77
CA VAL A 115 -12.65 49.62 13.60
C VAL A 115 -13.11 50.92 12.93
N LYS A 116 -14.42 51.12 12.72
CA LYS A 116 -14.97 52.37 12.16
C LYS A 116 -14.69 53.58 13.06
N ALA A 117 -14.83 53.44 14.38
CA ALA A 117 -14.56 54.52 15.33
C ALA A 117 -13.06 54.87 15.41
N LEU A 118 -12.18 53.87 15.38
CA LEU A 118 -10.74 54.06 15.37
C LEU A 118 -10.26 54.74 14.08
N THR A 119 -10.76 54.27 12.92
CA THR A 119 -10.43 54.84 11.61
C THR A 119 -10.97 56.27 11.44
N ALA A 120 -12.19 56.55 11.94
CA ALA A 120 -12.76 57.91 11.97
C ALA A 120 -11.95 58.85 12.88
N ARG A 121 -11.52 58.40 14.07
CA ARG A 121 -10.69 59.18 15.00
C ARG A 121 -9.32 59.53 14.40
N LEU A 122 -8.78 58.65 13.57
CA LEU A 122 -7.51 58.83 12.88
C LEU A 122 -7.66 59.58 11.54
N GLY A 123 -8.86 60.03 11.17
CA GLY A 123 -9.09 60.73 9.89
C GLY A 123 -8.83 59.87 8.65
N VAL A 124 -8.72 58.55 8.81
CA VAL A 124 -8.49 57.59 7.72
C VAL A 124 -9.85 57.00 7.33
N SER A 125 -10.64 57.72 6.53
CA SER A 125 -11.94 57.22 6.07
C SER A 125 -11.76 55.97 5.19
N SER A 126 -12.48 54.87 5.50
CA SER A 126 -12.53 53.71 4.61
C SER A 126 -13.45 54.01 3.42
N ARG A 127 -12.91 53.94 2.20
CA ARG A 127 -13.71 53.90 0.97
C ARG A 127 -14.30 52.50 0.83
N ILE A 128 -15.46 52.24 1.42
CA ILE A 128 -16.19 51.00 1.14
C ILE A 128 -17.68 51.33 0.94
N GLY A 129 -18.04 51.61 -0.32
CA GLY A 129 -19.40 51.41 -0.87
C GLY A 129 -20.31 52.64 -1.08
N ILE A 130 -20.30 53.17 -2.32
CA ILE A 130 -21.38 53.83 -3.10
C ILE A 130 -22.20 54.94 -2.41
N GLU A 131 -21.68 56.17 -2.40
CA GLU A 131 -22.29 57.40 -3.00
C GLU A 131 -21.43 58.65 -2.66
N GLU A 132 -21.46 59.62 -3.56
CA GLU A 132 -20.90 60.98 -3.50
C GLU A 132 -19.37 61.22 -3.59
N ARG A 133 -18.98 61.79 -4.74
CA ARG A 133 -17.75 62.57 -4.91
C ARG A 133 -17.91 63.90 -4.15
N SER A 134 -17.33 64.01 -2.97
CA SER A 134 -16.96 65.31 -2.38
C SER A 134 -15.66 65.21 -1.57
N GLU A 135 -14.97 66.32 -1.49
CA GLU A 135 -13.52 66.51 -1.27
C GLU A 135 -12.96 65.89 0.03
N SER A 136 -12.02 64.96 -0.10
CA SER A 136 -11.33 64.27 1.01
C SER A 136 -10.12 65.03 1.58
N SER A 137 -9.98 66.33 1.31
CA SER A 137 -8.87 67.14 1.84
C SER A 137 -9.21 67.87 3.13
N SER A 138 -10.49 67.96 3.50
CA SER A 138 -10.95 68.81 4.60
C SER A 138 -10.89 68.13 5.97
N THR A 139 -11.06 66.82 6.08
CA THR A 139 -11.10 66.11 7.37
C THR A 139 -9.74 65.92 8.03
N ALA A 140 -8.68 65.64 7.27
CA ALA A 140 -7.31 65.52 7.82
C ALA A 140 -6.77 66.86 8.35
N LEU A 141 -7.15 67.97 7.70
CA LEU A 141 -6.80 69.33 8.12
C LEU A 141 -7.58 69.78 9.37
N VAL A 142 -8.81 69.29 9.55
CA VAL A 142 -9.64 69.56 10.75
C VAL A 142 -9.16 68.79 11.99
N THR A 143 -8.58 67.60 11.85
CA THR A 143 -7.91 66.91 12.96
C THR A 143 -6.56 67.53 13.31
N LEU A 144 -5.83 68.05 12.31
CA LEU A 144 -4.55 68.75 12.51
C LEU A 144 -4.71 70.13 13.17
N SER A 145 -5.84 70.82 12.99
CA SER A 145 -6.08 72.15 13.59
C SER A 145 -6.48 72.11 15.07
N GLY A 146 -6.76 70.93 15.64
CA GLY A 146 -7.20 70.75 17.03
C GLY A 146 -6.19 70.11 17.99
N THR A 147 -4.98 69.76 17.55
CA THR A 147 -3.96 69.10 18.40
C THR A 147 -2.61 69.80 18.34
N ASP A 148 -2.16 70.35 19.47
CA ASP A 148 -0.84 70.98 19.67
C ASP A 148 0.37 70.02 19.56
N ASN A 149 0.25 68.85 18.90
CA ASN A 149 1.37 67.90 18.84
C ASN A 149 1.28 66.87 17.69
N VAL A 150 1.85 67.21 16.53
CA VAL A 150 1.98 66.34 15.34
C VAL A 150 2.61 64.97 15.68
N LYS A 151 3.57 64.93 16.61
CA LYS A 151 4.22 63.68 17.06
C LYS A 151 3.28 62.72 17.79
N LYS A 152 2.27 63.24 18.52
CA LYS A 152 1.28 62.38 19.19
C LYS A 152 0.34 61.71 18.19
N TYR A 153 0.00 62.42 17.12
CA TYR A 153 -0.83 61.90 16.03
C TYR A 153 -0.06 60.85 15.20
N GLU A 154 1.21 61.09 14.88
CA GLU A 154 2.09 60.10 14.23
C GLU A 154 2.22 58.81 15.06
N ASN A 155 2.48 58.93 16.37
CA ASN A 155 2.55 57.77 17.26
C ASN A 155 1.20 57.02 17.36
N ALA A 156 0.07 57.72 17.31
CA ALA A 156 -1.25 57.09 17.31
C ALA A 156 -1.52 56.33 15.99
N LEU A 157 -1.06 56.83 14.85
CA LEU A 157 -1.14 56.13 13.56
C LEU A 157 -0.24 54.90 13.51
N VAL A 158 0.99 55.00 14.03
CA VAL A 158 1.92 53.85 14.12
C VAL A 158 1.35 52.77 15.04
N LYS A 159 0.87 53.15 16.23
CA LYS A 159 0.24 52.20 17.16
C LYS A 159 -1.02 51.55 16.56
N ALA A 160 -1.86 52.32 15.89
CA ALA A 160 -3.05 51.78 15.24
C ALA A 160 -2.70 50.78 14.12
N LYS A 161 -1.64 51.04 13.35
CA LYS A 161 -1.17 50.17 12.27
C LYS A 161 -0.52 48.89 12.80
N ASP A 162 0.34 49.00 13.80
CA ASP A 162 1.21 47.90 14.22
C ASP A 162 0.60 47.03 15.34
N GLU A 163 -0.35 47.58 16.13
CA GLU A 163 -0.96 46.88 17.28
C GLU A 163 -2.50 46.82 17.21
N ASP A 164 -3.19 47.98 17.19
CA ASP A 164 -4.64 48.01 17.45
C ASP A 164 -5.47 47.42 16.28
N LEU A 165 -5.17 47.78 15.02
CA LEU A 165 -5.88 47.24 13.85
C LEU A 165 -5.59 45.75 13.63
N PRO A 166 -4.33 45.26 13.67
CA PRO A 166 -4.06 43.82 13.59
C PRO A 166 -4.78 43.02 14.68
N LYS A 167 -4.85 43.54 15.91
CA LYS A 167 -5.59 42.92 17.01
C LYS A 167 -7.09 42.86 16.72
N LEU A 168 -7.70 43.98 16.32
CA LEU A 168 -9.13 44.02 15.96
C LEU A 168 -9.47 43.11 14.78
N PHE A 169 -8.62 43.06 13.74
CA PHE A 169 -8.81 42.15 12.62
C PHE A 169 -8.67 40.67 13.03
N SER A 170 -7.76 40.36 13.96
CA SER A 170 -7.64 39.02 14.54
C SER A 170 -8.91 38.64 15.33
N GLU A 171 -9.44 39.56 16.14
CA GLU A 171 -10.69 39.35 16.89
C GLU A 171 -11.90 39.18 15.96
N ILE A 172 -12.02 40.01 14.92
CA ILE A 172 -13.07 39.90 13.88
C ILE A 172 -12.95 38.56 13.16
N ARG A 173 -11.73 38.15 12.80
CA ARG A 173 -11.48 36.86 12.15
C ARG A 173 -11.94 35.71 13.04
N SER A 174 -11.52 35.68 14.31
CA SER A 174 -11.94 34.66 15.27
C SER A 174 -13.45 34.64 15.48
N ALA A 175 -14.10 35.80 15.58
CA ALA A 175 -15.55 35.89 15.71
C ALA A 175 -16.29 35.39 14.46
N ASN A 176 -15.80 35.72 13.26
CA ASN A 176 -16.35 35.21 11.99
C ASN A 176 -16.16 33.69 11.84
N GLU A 177 -15.00 33.14 12.24
CA GLU A 177 -14.74 31.70 12.22
C GLU A 177 -15.72 30.95 13.14
N ASN A 178 -15.99 31.48 14.34
CA ASN A 178 -17.00 30.93 15.24
C ASN A 178 -18.43 31.09 14.70
N LEU A 179 -18.76 32.23 14.08
CA LEU A 179 -20.06 32.45 13.45
C LEU A 179 -20.31 31.42 12.34
N ALA A 180 -19.34 31.21 11.45
CA ALA A 180 -19.41 30.21 10.39
C ALA A 180 -19.57 28.78 10.95
N MET A 181 -18.84 28.46 12.02
CA MET A 181 -18.96 27.19 12.73
C MET A 181 -20.40 26.95 13.21
N TRP A 182 -20.99 27.90 13.94
CA TRP A 182 -22.35 27.75 14.46
C TRP A 182 -23.42 27.75 13.36
N LEU A 183 -23.22 28.48 12.26
CA LEU A 183 -24.11 28.39 11.09
C LEU A 183 -24.07 27.00 10.43
N SER A 184 -22.91 26.34 10.41
CA SER A 184 -22.79 24.98 9.86
C SER A 184 -23.48 23.91 10.71
N ALA A 185 -23.75 24.19 12.00
CA ALA A 185 -24.36 23.23 12.91
C ALA A 185 -25.72 22.72 12.41
N GLU A 186 -26.52 23.57 11.77
CA GLU A 186 -27.84 23.19 11.24
C GLU A 186 -27.77 22.13 10.12
N ALA A 187 -26.63 22.02 9.43
CA ALA A 187 -26.42 21.03 8.37
C ALA A 187 -26.00 19.65 8.91
N VAL A 188 -25.40 19.58 10.10
CA VAL A 188 -24.81 18.34 10.65
C VAL A 188 -25.84 17.21 10.79
N PRO A 189 -27.05 17.41 11.36
CA PRO A 189 -28.07 16.36 11.42
C PRO A 189 -28.53 15.86 10.05
N LEU A 190 -28.61 16.74 9.05
CA LEU A 190 -29.03 16.38 7.69
C LEU A 190 -27.95 15.54 6.98
N GLU A 191 -26.68 15.90 7.15
CA GLU A 191 -25.55 15.12 6.63
C GLU A 191 -25.52 13.72 7.25
N ALA A 192 -25.77 13.60 8.55
CA ALA A 192 -25.84 12.31 9.25
C ALA A 192 -26.94 11.40 8.70
N MET A 193 -28.16 11.93 8.52
CA MET A 193 -29.28 11.18 7.93
C MET A 193 -28.98 10.74 6.48
N ALA A 194 -28.34 11.60 5.69
CA ALA A 194 -27.93 11.25 4.32
C ALA A 194 -26.86 10.15 4.31
N GLY A 195 -25.93 10.16 5.27
CA GLY A 195 -24.92 9.11 5.46
C GLY A 195 -25.56 7.74 5.70
N ALA A 196 -26.54 7.66 6.59
CA ALA A 196 -27.28 6.42 6.87
C ALA A 196 -28.00 5.88 5.61
N MET A 197 -28.60 6.75 4.79
CA MET A 197 -29.24 6.34 3.54
C MET A 197 -28.23 5.80 2.52
N LYS A 198 -27.02 6.37 2.46
CA LYS A 198 -25.96 5.90 1.56
C LYS A 198 -25.55 4.45 1.87
N SER A 199 -25.40 4.11 3.15
CA SER A 199 -25.09 2.72 3.56
C SER A 199 -26.17 1.73 3.11
N CYS A 200 -27.45 2.12 3.14
CA CYS A 200 -28.54 1.26 2.65
C CYS A 200 -28.46 1.05 1.12
N VAL A 201 -28.04 2.07 0.38
CA VAL A 201 -27.81 1.96 -1.08
C VAL A 201 -26.66 1.00 -1.37
N ASP A 202 -25.56 1.09 -0.61
CA ASP A 202 -24.41 0.20 -0.77
C ASP A 202 -24.81 -1.27 -0.51
N ASP A 203 -25.62 -1.55 0.51
CA ASP A 203 -26.18 -2.90 0.78
C ASP A 203 -27.04 -3.43 -0.37
N ILE A 204 -27.85 -2.56 -1.00
CA ILE A 204 -28.68 -2.93 -2.16
C ILE A 204 -27.79 -3.25 -3.37
N GLN A 205 -26.77 -2.44 -3.63
CA GLN A 205 -25.81 -2.67 -4.70
C GLN A 205 -25.06 -4.01 -4.51
N ASP A 206 -24.63 -4.29 -3.28
CA ASP A 206 -23.97 -5.55 -2.94
C ASP A 206 -24.89 -6.77 -3.16
N ARG A 207 -26.18 -6.66 -2.83
CA ARG A 207 -27.17 -7.71 -3.10
C ARG A 207 -27.38 -7.92 -4.60
N ILE A 208 -27.50 -6.84 -5.37
CA ILE A 208 -27.62 -6.89 -6.84
C ILE A 208 -26.39 -7.60 -7.43
N PHE A 209 -25.20 -7.23 -6.97
CA PHE A 209 -23.95 -7.84 -7.41
C PHE A 209 -23.86 -9.35 -7.07
N ASN A 210 -24.28 -9.76 -5.88
CA ASN A 210 -24.30 -11.18 -5.51
C ASN A 210 -25.29 -11.98 -6.39
N VAL A 211 -26.44 -11.39 -6.73
CA VAL A 211 -27.41 -12.00 -7.67
C VAL A 211 -26.83 -12.08 -9.08
N SER A 212 -26.10 -11.05 -9.56
CA SER A 212 -25.49 -11.08 -10.89
C SER A 212 -24.40 -12.16 -11.01
N ILE A 213 -23.62 -12.36 -9.93
CA ILE A 213 -22.67 -13.47 -9.82
C ILE A 213 -23.40 -14.82 -9.89
N TYR A 214 -24.41 -15.02 -9.05
CA TYR A 214 -25.16 -16.28 -9.03
C TYR A 214 -25.91 -16.57 -10.35
N ALA A 215 -26.32 -15.54 -11.09
CA ALA A 215 -26.94 -15.71 -12.40
C ALA A 215 -25.91 -15.87 -13.54
N GLY A 216 -24.62 -15.61 -13.28
CA GLY A 216 -23.56 -15.65 -14.29
C GLY A 216 -23.62 -14.52 -15.32
N LEU A 217 -24.23 -13.38 -14.97
CA LEU A 217 -24.39 -12.25 -15.90
C LEU A 217 -23.06 -11.53 -16.21
N THR A 218 -22.07 -11.71 -15.36
CA THR A 218 -20.75 -11.08 -15.44
C THR A 218 -19.64 -12.11 -15.72
N GLU A 219 -20.01 -13.29 -16.21
CA GLU A 219 -19.08 -14.39 -16.49
C GLU A 219 -18.91 -14.59 -17.99
N ASP A 220 -17.67 -14.86 -18.40
CA ASP A 220 -17.33 -15.31 -19.76
C ASP A 220 -16.73 -16.71 -19.67
N VAL A 221 -17.38 -17.69 -20.30
CA VAL A 221 -16.99 -19.11 -20.23
C VAL A 221 -16.62 -19.61 -21.61
N LYS A 222 -15.42 -20.17 -21.73
CA LYS A 222 -14.93 -20.80 -22.96
C LYS A 222 -14.48 -22.23 -22.70
N GLN A 223 -14.99 -23.16 -23.50
CA GLN A 223 -14.49 -24.53 -23.52
C GLN A 223 -13.19 -24.58 -24.31
N ILE A 224 -12.12 -25.07 -23.68
CA ILE A 224 -10.79 -25.19 -24.31
C ILE A 224 -10.48 -26.62 -24.75
N GLN A 225 -11.03 -27.62 -24.05
CA GLN A 225 -10.88 -29.03 -24.40
C GLN A 225 -12.24 -29.74 -24.38
N LYS A 226 -12.50 -30.51 -25.44
CA LYS A 226 -13.65 -31.42 -25.54
C LYS A 226 -13.20 -32.83 -25.17
N GLY A 227 -14.14 -33.62 -24.66
CA GLY A 227 -13.90 -35.02 -24.31
C GLY A 227 -15.04 -35.57 -23.44
N GLU A 228 -14.79 -36.74 -22.86
CA GLU A 228 -15.76 -37.36 -21.95
C GLU A 228 -15.80 -36.63 -20.59
N PRO A 229 -17.00 -36.41 -20.03
CA PRO A 229 -17.13 -35.78 -18.72
C PRO A 229 -16.70 -36.75 -17.61
N ALA A 230 -16.45 -36.24 -16.40
CA ALA A 230 -16.23 -37.10 -15.25
C ALA A 230 -17.51 -37.86 -14.86
N ASP A 231 -17.36 -38.92 -14.07
CA ASP A 231 -18.47 -39.70 -13.54
C ASP A 231 -19.48 -38.82 -12.78
N ILE A 232 -20.76 -39.18 -12.84
CA ILE A 232 -21.84 -38.42 -12.20
C ILE A 232 -21.67 -38.30 -10.68
N SER A 233 -21.06 -39.31 -10.05
CA SER A 233 -20.82 -39.37 -8.61
C SER A 233 -19.52 -38.68 -8.17
N GLU A 234 -18.70 -38.23 -9.12
CA GLU A 234 -17.42 -37.58 -8.82
C GLU A 234 -17.64 -36.23 -8.12
N LYS A 235 -16.94 -36.02 -7.01
CA LYS A 235 -17.00 -34.75 -6.28
C LYS A 235 -16.23 -33.66 -7.01
N LEU A 236 -16.63 -32.41 -6.78
CA LEU A 236 -15.86 -31.24 -7.22
C LEU A 236 -14.75 -30.93 -6.21
N TYR A 237 -13.49 -30.99 -6.64
CA TYR A 237 -12.36 -30.59 -5.81
C TYR A 237 -12.00 -29.13 -6.06
N LEU A 238 -12.12 -28.27 -5.04
CA LEU A 238 -11.71 -26.87 -5.13
C LEU A 238 -10.29 -26.73 -4.57
N MET A 239 -9.35 -26.29 -5.40
CA MET A 239 -7.96 -26.08 -5.00
C MET A 239 -7.82 -24.73 -4.28
N GLN A 240 -7.15 -24.70 -3.12
CA GLN A 240 -7.03 -23.48 -2.33
C GLN A 240 -6.16 -22.43 -3.00
N ARG A 241 -5.02 -22.87 -3.54
CA ARG A 241 -3.97 -21.97 -4.01
C ARG A 241 -4.27 -21.37 -5.38
N ARG A 242 -4.02 -20.08 -5.53
CA ARG A 242 -3.95 -19.43 -6.85
C ARG A 242 -2.62 -19.70 -7.54
N LEU A 243 -2.68 -20.22 -8.76
CA LEU A 243 -1.52 -20.43 -9.63
C LEU A 243 -1.29 -19.24 -10.55
N TYR A 244 -0.07 -19.17 -11.09
CA TYR A 244 0.34 -18.10 -11.99
C TYR A 244 0.72 -18.68 -13.36
N MET A 245 0.10 -18.18 -14.43
CA MET A 245 0.25 -18.76 -15.77
C MET A 245 1.71 -18.73 -16.25
N ASP A 246 2.42 -17.63 -15.99
CA ASP A 246 3.83 -17.51 -16.33
C ASP A 246 4.74 -18.46 -15.52
N GLU A 247 4.48 -18.62 -14.22
CA GLU A 247 5.21 -19.59 -13.37
C GLU A 247 5.02 -21.04 -13.86
N GLU A 248 3.82 -21.42 -14.28
CA GLU A 248 3.51 -22.79 -14.69
C GLU A 248 4.00 -23.12 -16.11
N CYS A 249 3.93 -22.17 -17.06
CA CYS A 249 4.39 -22.39 -18.43
C CYS A 249 5.91 -22.26 -18.64
N LEU A 250 6.67 -21.82 -17.63
CA LEU A 250 8.14 -21.71 -17.73
C LEU A 250 8.81 -23.03 -18.10
N LEU A 251 8.21 -24.18 -17.77
CA LEU A 251 8.74 -25.52 -18.04
C LEU A 251 8.92 -25.87 -19.53
N ASN A 252 8.41 -25.07 -20.48
CA ASN A 252 8.61 -25.28 -21.93
C ASN A 252 8.93 -23.99 -22.70
N TYR A 253 9.60 -23.03 -22.04
CA TYR A 253 9.69 -21.65 -22.50
C TYR A 253 10.89 -21.36 -23.43
N GLN A 254 10.77 -21.60 -24.74
CA GLN A 254 11.88 -21.38 -25.70
C GLN A 254 12.26 -19.91 -25.99
N LEU A 255 11.44 -18.90 -25.63
CA LEU A 255 11.59 -17.54 -26.18
C LEU A 255 11.28 -16.38 -25.20
N GLY A 256 11.81 -16.39 -23.98
CA GLY A 256 11.93 -15.14 -23.19
C GLY A 256 10.66 -14.53 -22.54
N GLY A 257 9.78 -15.36 -21.99
CA GLY A 257 8.51 -14.96 -21.34
C GLY A 257 7.35 -14.78 -22.32
N MET A 258 6.13 -15.15 -21.92
CA MET A 258 4.94 -15.00 -22.78
C MET A 258 4.59 -13.54 -22.79
N ASP A 259 4.75 -12.88 -23.92
CA ASP A 259 3.93 -11.73 -24.24
C ASP A 259 2.54 -12.30 -24.53
N PHE A 260 1.63 -12.08 -23.57
CA PHE A 260 0.26 -12.60 -23.52
C PHE A 260 -0.64 -11.90 -24.56
N ASP A 261 -0.17 -11.81 -25.80
CA ASP A 261 -1.04 -11.47 -26.93
C ASP A 261 -2.02 -12.61 -27.27
N SER A 262 -2.01 -13.76 -26.55
CA SER A 262 -2.99 -14.84 -26.74
C SER A 262 -3.06 -15.84 -25.57
N LEU A 263 -4.11 -15.75 -24.74
CA LEU A 263 -4.53 -16.79 -23.77
C LEU A 263 -4.61 -18.19 -24.43
N ASP A 264 -4.90 -18.25 -25.72
CA ASP A 264 -4.99 -19.48 -26.50
C ASP A 264 -3.71 -20.34 -26.47
N LYS A 265 -2.53 -19.73 -26.28
CA LYS A 265 -1.27 -20.48 -26.16
C LYS A 265 -1.17 -21.21 -24.82
N PHE A 266 -1.59 -20.55 -23.74
CA PHE A 266 -1.68 -21.15 -22.42
C PHE A 266 -2.70 -22.29 -22.42
N ASP A 267 -3.87 -22.06 -23.01
CA ASP A 267 -4.94 -23.06 -23.13
C ASP A 267 -4.42 -24.33 -23.81
N LYS A 268 -3.68 -24.21 -24.93
CA LYS A 268 -3.06 -25.36 -25.62
C LYS A 268 -2.04 -26.09 -24.76
N TRP A 269 -1.15 -25.36 -24.08
CA TRP A 269 -0.14 -25.96 -23.21
C TRP A 269 -0.78 -26.74 -22.04
N LEU A 270 -1.87 -26.20 -21.48
CA LEU A 270 -2.58 -26.81 -20.37
C LEU A 270 -3.28 -28.12 -20.75
N CYS A 271 -3.72 -28.24 -22.00
CA CYS A 271 -4.40 -29.43 -22.52
C CYS A 271 -3.46 -30.63 -22.77
N GLU A 272 -2.14 -30.44 -22.70
CA GLU A 272 -1.18 -31.55 -22.81
C GLU A 272 -1.33 -32.51 -21.62
N PRO A 273 -1.41 -33.84 -21.81
CA PRO A 273 -1.75 -34.79 -20.74
C PRO A 273 -0.87 -34.72 -19.49
N GLU A 274 0.43 -34.46 -19.66
CA GLU A 274 1.38 -34.30 -18.55
C GLU A 274 1.09 -33.05 -17.73
N ASN A 275 0.81 -31.93 -18.41
CA ASN A 275 0.51 -30.65 -17.74
C ASN A 275 -0.88 -30.66 -17.11
N LEU A 276 -1.86 -31.21 -17.82
CA LEU A 276 -3.24 -31.31 -17.36
C LEU A 276 -3.33 -32.07 -16.03
N ASN A 277 -2.70 -33.25 -15.95
CA ASN A 277 -2.74 -34.05 -14.72
C ASN A 277 -1.87 -33.47 -13.60
N ARG A 278 -0.82 -32.71 -13.94
CA ARG A 278 0.01 -32.01 -12.95
C ARG A 278 -0.72 -30.82 -12.33
N VAL A 279 -1.48 -30.06 -13.12
CA VAL A 279 -2.23 -28.87 -12.67
C VAL A 279 -3.57 -29.26 -12.05
N PHE A 280 -4.27 -30.21 -12.66
CA PHE A 280 -5.56 -30.73 -12.22
C PHE A 280 -5.42 -32.20 -11.81
N PRO A 281 -5.04 -32.48 -10.54
CA PRO A 281 -4.79 -33.85 -10.10
C PRO A 281 -6.07 -34.71 -10.02
N PHE A 282 -7.24 -34.09 -9.94
CA PHE A 282 -8.53 -34.77 -9.84
C PHE A 282 -9.31 -34.70 -11.16
N PRO A 283 -10.16 -35.69 -11.48
CA PRO A 283 -11.00 -35.68 -12.68
C PRO A 283 -11.96 -34.49 -12.72
N ARG A 284 -12.45 -34.03 -11.57
CA ARG A 284 -13.35 -32.87 -11.47
C ARG A 284 -12.81 -31.85 -10.48
N CYS A 285 -12.21 -30.77 -10.95
CA CYS A 285 -11.63 -29.76 -10.06
C CYS A 285 -11.58 -28.34 -10.63
N ILE A 286 -11.46 -27.37 -9.73
CA ILE A 286 -11.34 -25.95 -10.06
C ILE A 286 -10.02 -25.41 -9.51
N VAL A 287 -9.29 -24.69 -10.36
CA VAL A 287 -8.03 -24.02 -10.04
C VAL A 287 -8.13 -22.56 -10.45
N SER A 288 -7.71 -21.64 -9.58
CA SER A 288 -7.58 -20.23 -9.96
C SER A 288 -6.23 -19.93 -10.58
N PHE A 289 -6.24 -19.16 -11.66
CA PHE A 289 -5.06 -18.70 -12.37
C PHE A 289 -5.05 -17.19 -12.49
N LYS A 290 -3.96 -16.56 -12.06
CA LYS A 290 -3.65 -15.18 -12.42
C LYS A 290 -2.58 -15.17 -13.50
N VAL A 291 -2.63 -14.20 -14.41
CA VAL A 291 -1.66 -14.13 -15.50
C VAL A 291 -0.24 -14.01 -14.95
N ARG A 292 -0.02 -13.13 -13.95
CA ARG A 292 1.29 -12.89 -13.34
C ARG A 292 1.22 -12.58 -11.84
N ARG A 293 2.26 -12.98 -11.10
CA ARG A 293 2.43 -12.60 -9.68
C ARG A 293 2.86 -11.16 -9.54
N GLU A 294 3.95 -10.81 -10.23
CA GLU A 294 4.60 -9.51 -10.15
C GLU A 294 4.35 -8.66 -11.40
N LYS A 295 4.42 -7.34 -11.22
CA LYS A 295 4.31 -6.40 -12.34
C LYS A 295 5.50 -6.58 -13.30
N LYS A 296 5.23 -6.82 -14.58
CA LYS A 296 6.28 -6.85 -15.61
C LYS A 296 6.80 -5.43 -15.81
N ALA A 297 8.11 -5.22 -15.62
CA ALA A 297 8.77 -3.99 -16.05
C ALA A 297 8.64 -3.90 -17.58
N ARG A 298 7.83 -2.94 -18.06
CA ARG A 298 7.63 -2.68 -19.48
C ARG A 298 8.28 -1.36 -19.82
N ASP A 299 9.33 -1.44 -20.62
CA ASP A 299 9.97 -0.25 -21.15
C ASP A 299 9.04 0.47 -22.13
N TRP A 300 8.61 1.68 -21.79
CA TRP A 300 7.74 2.51 -22.63
C TRP A 300 8.53 3.33 -23.65
N GLY A 301 9.87 3.27 -23.62
CA GLY A 301 10.76 3.78 -24.67
C GLY A 301 10.56 5.25 -25.05
N GLY A 302 10.03 6.07 -24.13
CA GLY A 302 9.76 7.48 -24.38
C GLY A 302 8.45 7.80 -25.12
N ASP A 303 7.59 6.81 -25.44
CA ASP A 303 6.32 7.02 -26.15
C ASP A 303 5.10 7.02 -25.19
N PRO A 304 4.39 8.15 -25.01
CA PRO A 304 3.19 8.23 -24.17
C PRO A 304 2.06 7.29 -24.59
N LYS A 305 1.95 6.92 -25.88
CA LYS A 305 0.93 5.96 -26.33
C LYS A 305 1.17 4.56 -25.76
N LYS A 306 2.44 4.18 -25.58
CA LYS A 306 2.81 2.91 -24.94
C LYS A 306 2.42 2.89 -23.47
N ILE A 307 2.38 4.03 -22.78
CA ILE A 307 1.92 4.10 -21.39
C ILE A 307 0.45 3.66 -21.29
N PHE A 308 -0.44 4.16 -22.16
CA PHE A 308 -1.85 3.76 -22.17
C PHE A 308 -2.03 2.27 -22.50
N ILE A 309 -1.26 1.76 -23.47
CA ILE A 309 -1.25 0.33 -23.80
C ILE A 309 -0.76 -0.49 -22.60
N HIS A 310 0.29 -0.04 -21.91
CA HIS A 310 0.83 -0.71 -20.72
C HIS A 310 -0.15 -0.70 -19.56
N MET A 311 -0.91 0.38 -19.33
CA MET A 311 -1.96 0.41 -18.31
C MET A 311 -3.07 -0.61 -18.62
N GLY A 312 -3.48 -0.74 -19.89
CA GLY A 312 -4.44 -1.77 -20.31
C GLY A 312 -3.90 -3.19 -20.10
N LEU A 313 -2.64 -3.43 -20.47
CA LEU A 313 -1.96 -4.71 -20.26
C LEU A 313 -1.75 -5.03 -18.77
N GLU A 314 -1.48 -4.03 -17.94
CA GLU A 314 -1.34 -4.19 -16.49
C GLU A 314 -2.67 -4.59 -15.83
N ASN A 315 -3.78 -4.01 -16.27
CA ASN A 315 -5.10 -4.44 -15.80
C ASN A 315 -5.44 -5.85 -16.28
N ALA A 316 -5.05 -6.22 -17.51
CA ALA A 316 -5.20 -7.59 -18.00
C ALA A 316 -4.33 -8.59 -17.23
N ASP A 317 -3.10 -8.22 -16.83
CA ASP A 317 -2.23 -9.07 -16.00
C ASP A 317 -2.81 -9.35 -14.61
N LYS A 318 -3.66 -8.45 -14.11
CA LYS A 318 -4.31 -8.58 -12.80
C LYS A 318 -5.53 -9.49 -12.81
N LYS A 319 -6.13 -9.71 -13.98
CA LYS A 319 -7.31 -10.57 -14.11
C LYS A 319 -7.00 -11.98 -13.65
N THR A 320 -7.94 -12.54 -12.91
CA THR A 320 -7.89 -13.91 -12.43
C THR A 320 -8.98 -14.71 -13.13
N TYR A 321 -8.63 -15.91 -13.58
CA TYR A 321 -9.49 -16.83 -14.30
C TYR A 321 -9.67 -18.10 -13.47
N LEU A 322 -10.87 -18.67 -13.48
CA LEU A 322 -11.13 -19.99 -12.92
C LEU A 322 -11.06 -21.02 -14.06
N TYR A 323 -10.12 -21.94 -13.97
CA TYR A 323 -10.06 -23.09 -14.87
C TYR A 323 -10.76 -24.28 -14.21
N ILE A 324 -11.63 -24.93 -14.97
CA ILE A 324 -12.53 -25.98 -14.50
C ILE A 324 -12.30 -27.22 -15.34
N ARG A 325 -11.88 -28.32 -14.70
CA ARG A 325 -11.78 -29.66 -15.30
C ARG A 325 -13.00 -30.48 -14.91
N ASN A 326 -13.57 -31.18 -15.90
CA ASN A 326 -14.63 -32.17 -15.71
C ASN A 326 -14.37 -33.37 -16.65
N GLY A 327 -13.60 -34.34 -16.15
CA GLY A 327 -13.08 -35.48 -16.91
C GLY A 327 -11.97 -35.04 -17.85
N GLU A 328 -12.22 -35.19 -19.14
CA GLU A 328 -11.38 -34.69 -20.23
C GLU A 328 -11.78 -33.29 -20.69
N ARG A 329 -12.95 -32.79 -20.26
CA ARG A 329 -13.42 -31.46 -20.61
C ARG A 329 -12.73 -30.43 -19.74
N VAL A 330 -12.26 -29.36 -20.38
CA VAL A 330 -11.63 -28.25 -19.68
C VAL A 330 -12.24 -26.95 -20.18
N TYR A 331 -12.54 -26.08 -19.22
CA TYR A 331 -13.13 -24.77 -19.43
C TYR A 331 -12.29 -23.74 -18.69
N TRP A 332 -12.30 -22.50 -19.18
CA TRP A 332 -11.94 -21.37 -18.33
C TRP A 332 -13.13 -20.42 -18.25
N MET A 333 -13.20 -19.74 -17.11
CA MET A 333 -14.20 -18.74 -16.79
C MET A 333 -13.51 -17.48 -16.30
N GLY A 334 -13.79 -16.37 -16.97
CA GLY A 334 -13.45 -15.03 -16.49
C GLY A 334 -14.64 -14.44 -15.75
N CYS A 335 -14.39 -13.78 -14.63
CA CYS A 335 -15.41 -13.00 -13.94
C CYS A 335 -14.81 -11.69 -13.44
N ASP A 336 -15.66 -10.70 -13.21
CA ASP A 336 -15.25 -9.40 -12.66
C ASP A 336 -14.88 -9.45 -11.17
N LEU A 337 -15.05 -10.61 -10.51
CA LEU A 337 -14.58 -10.83 -9.15
C LEU A 337 -13.06 -11.04 -9.13
N GLU A 338 -12.34 -10.15 -8.43
CA GLU A 338 -10.92 -10.38 -8.14
C GLU A 338 -10.79 -11.40 -7.02
N PHE A 339 -10.15 -12.54 -7.28
CA PHE A 339 -9.88 -13.54 -6.24
C PHE A 339 -8.60 -13.19 -5.47
N GLY A 340 -8.60 -13.48 -4.16
CA GLY A 340 -7.43 -13.41 -3.31
C GLY A 340 -6.31 -14.39 -3.69
N LEU A 341 -5.25 -14.46 -2.86
CA LEU A 341 -4.18 -15.47 -2.99
C LEU A 341 -4.70 -16.90 -2.78
N MET A 342 -5.70 -17.02 -1.90
CA MET A 342 -6.40 -18.27 -1.60
C MET A 342 -7.86 -18.12 -2.02
N LEU A 343 -8.41 -19.15 -2.67
CA LEU A 343 -9.84 -19.20 -3.03
C LEU A 343 -10.75 -19.44 -1.81
N PHE A 344 -10.24 -20.04 -0.74
CA PHE A 344 -10.98 -20.21 0.49
C PHE A 344 -10.01 -20.12 1.68
N PRO A 345 -10.50 -19.69 2.86
CA PRO A 345 -9.61 -19.45 3.98
C PRO A 345 -8.97 -20.75 4.44
N SER A 346 -7.72 -20.68 4.92
CA SER A 346 -7.15 -21.78 5.67
C SER A 346 -7.91 -21.94 6.99
N GLY A 347 -7.97 -23.16 7.53
CA GLY A 347 -8.61 -23.41 8.81
C GLY A 347 -7.99 -22.66 9.99
N LYS A 348 -6.85 -21.96 9.79
CA LYS A 348 -6.15 -21.14 10.79
C LYS A 348 -6.36 -19.63 10.62
N ILE A 349 -6.93 -19.16 9.51
CA ILE A 349 -7.10 -17.70 9.26
C ILE A 349 -8.14 -17.08 10.18
N PHE A 350 -9.13 -17.86 10.62
CA PHE A 350 -10.14 -17.40 11.55
C PHE A 350 -10.56 -18.55 12.46
N ASP A 351 -9.89 -18.68 13.60
CA ASP A 351 -10.40 -19.49 14.70
C ASP A 351 -11.37 -18.60 15.51
N PRO A 352 -12.70 -18.82 15.43
CA PRO A 352 -13.67 -18.01 16.15
C PRO A 352 -13.55 -18.16 17.68
N THR A 353 -12.73 -19.10 18.17
CA THR A 353 -12.50 -19.32 19.59
C THR A 353 -11.29 -18.58 20.14
N GLU A 354 -10.38 -18.11 19.28
CA GLU A 354 -9.19 -17.38 19.72
C GLU A 354 -9.52 -15.87 19.81
N PRO A 355 -9.26 -15.21 20.95
CA PRO A 355 -9.47 -13.77 21.06
C PRO A 355 -8.46 -13.02 20.18
N MET A 356 -8.93 -11.98 19.49
CA MET A 356 -8.15 -11.22 18.51
C MET A 356 -7.96 -9.76 18.97
N MET A 357 -6.93 -9.12 18.42
CA MET A 357 -6.66 -7.69 18.50
C MET A 357 -6.74 -7.10 17.09
N ALA A 358 -7.28 -5.89 16.96
CA ALA A 358 -7.35 -5.13 15.72
C ALA A 358 -6.49 -3.87 15.82
N LYS A 359 -5.62 -3.66 14.83
CA LYS A 359 -4.85 -2.42 14.70
C LYS A 359 -5.70 -1.38 13.97
N MET A 360 -5.91 -0.25 14.61
CA MET A 360 -6.72 0.84 14.10
C MET A 360 -5.87 1.96 13.51
N SER A 361 -6.27 2.46 12.34
CA SER A 361 -5.65 3.61 11.67
C SER A 361 -6.74 4.47 11.03
N PHE A 362 -6.94 5.69 11.54
CA PHE A 362 -7.98 6.63 11.08
C PHE A 362 -9.35 5.93 10.89
N ASP A 363 -9.80 5.22 11.93
CA ASP A 363 -11.07 4.47 11.98
C ASP A 363 -11.18 3.31 10.98
N LYS A 364 -10.05 2.79 10.51
CA LYS A 364 -9.98 1.58 9.68
C LYS A 364 -9.12 0.52 10.33
N VAL A 365 -9.55 -0.72 10.18
CA VAL A 365 -8.76 -1.89 10.59
C VAL A 365 -7.65 -2.08 9.57
N GLU A 366 -6.40 -1.89 10.00
CA GLU A 366 -5.22 -2.13 9.18
C GLU A 366 -4.81 -3.62 9.23
N GLU A 367 -4.87 -4.20 10.44
CA GLU A 367 -4.39 -5.54 10.69
C GLU A 367 -5.16 -6.19 11.86
N MET A 368 -5.31 -7.52 11.84
CA MET A 368 -5.87 -8.27 12.96
C MET A 368 -4.97 -9.46 13.28
N ILE A 369 -4.63 -9.63 14.56
CA ILE A 369 -3.78 -10.73 15.05
C ILE A 369 -4.36 -11.37 16.31
N PRO A 370 -4.03 -12.62 16.63
CA PRO A 370 -4.43 -13.22 17.90
C PRO A 370 -3.81 -12.51 19.11
N VAL A 371 -4.51 -12.48 20.24
CA VAL A 371 -4.01 -11.89 21.50
C VAL A 371 -2.69 -12.51 21.94
N ARG A 372 -2.45 -13.79 21.62
CA ARG A 372 -1.17 -14.48 21.89
C ARG A 372 -0.01 -13.81 21.16
N GLU A 373 -0.19 -13.52 19.88
CA GLU A 373 0.82 -12.90 19.03
C GLU A 373 1.03 -11.44 19.43
N PHE A 374 -0.05 -10.70 19.70
CA PHE A 374 0.02 -9.35 20.25
C PHE A 374 0.85 -9.28 21.54
N LYS A 375 0.61 -10.19 22.50
CA LYS A 375 1.40 -10.26 23.74
C LYS A 375 2.88 -10.54 23.49
N ALA A 376 3.21 -11.34 22.48
CA ALA A 376 4.59 -11.59 22.09
C ALA A 376 5.26 -10.32 21.56
N LEU A 377 4.56 -9.57 20.70
CA LEU A 377 5.02 -8.28 20.17
C LEU A 377 5.18 -7.22 21.27
N CYS A 378 4.23 -7.10 22.20
CA CYS A 378 4.34 -6.21 23.36
C CYS A 378 5.58 -6.54 24.20
N LYS A 379 5.87 -7.83 24.41
CA LYS A 379 7.06 -8.25 25.15
C LYS A 379 8.34 -7.90 24.41
N GLU A 380 8.42 -8.21 23.12
CA GLU A 380 9.58 -7.87 22.28
C GLU A 380 9.84 -6.36 22.27
N HIS A 381 8.77 -5.56 22.15
CA HIS A 381 8.82 -4.12 22.22
C HIS A 381 9.35 -3.62 23.58
N ALA A 382 8.82 -4.17 24.69
CA ALA A 382 9.27 -3.81 26.03
C ALA A 382 10.74 -4.18 26.27
N ASP A 383 11.18 -5.35 25.78
CA ASP A 383 12.57 -5.80 25.86
C ASP A 383 13.49 -4.89 25.03
N ALA A 384 13.08 -4.48 23.84
CA ALA A 384 13.80 -3.55 22.99
C ALA A 384 13.87 -2.14 23.60
N GLU A 385 12.78 -1.63 24.17
CA GLU A 385 12.74 -0.33 24.86
C GLU A 385 13.63 -0.35 26.10
N ALA A 386 13.61 -1.44 26.88
CA ALA A 386 14.49 -1.63 28.03
C ALA A 386 15.97 -1.68 27.62
N ALA A 387 16.30 -2.39 26.53
CA ALA A 387 17.65 -2.40 25.96
C ALA A 387 18.08 -1.00 25.51
N HIS A 388 17.19 -0.26 24.85
CA HIS A 388 17.45 1.12 24.45
C HIS A 388 17.71 2.05 25.65
N LYS A 389 16.88 1.97 26.70
CA LYS A 389 17.09 2.72 27.96
C LYS A 389 18.45 2.40 28.60
N ARG A 390 18.86 1.13 28.63
CA ARG A 390 20.19 0.72 29.12
C ARG A 390 21.31 1.32 28.28
N ASN A 391 21.20 1.29 26.96
CA ASN A 391 22.18 1.88 26.05
C ASN A 391 22.29 3.40 26.24
N LEU A 392 21.17 4.11 26.41
CA LEU A 392 21.17 5.54 26.72
C LEU A 392 21.89 5.87 28.04
N VAL A 393 21.69 5.06 29.09
CA VAL A 393 22.40 5.22 30.37
C VAL A 393 23.89 4.95 30.20
N GLY A 394 24.27 3.87 29.52
CA GLY A 394 25.66 3.53 29.20
C GLY A 394 26.36 4.64 28.41
N ARG A 395 25.69 5.16 27.37
CA ARG A 395 26.17 6.30 26.58
C ARG A 395 26.31 7.57 27.39
N LYS A 396 25.34 7.93 28.24
CA LYS A 396 25.44 9.09 29.15
C LYS A 396 26.66 8.97 30.06
N LYS A 397 26.92 7.78 30.61
CA LYS A 397 28.09 7.50 31.44
C LYS A 397 29.38 7.64 30.65
N TRP A 398 29.47 7.01 29.48
CA TRP A 398 30.64 7.09 28.60
C TRP A 398 30.95 8.53 28.17
N LEU A 399 29.93 9.32 27.80
CA LEU A 399 30.08 10.75 27.48
C LEU A 399 30.58 11.54 28.69
N LYS A 400 30.15 11.21 29.91
CA LYS A 400 30.64 11.86 31.13
C LYS A 400 32.10 11.53 31.43
N GLU A 401 32.58 10.36 31.04
CA GLU A 401 33.96 9.91 31.28
C GLU A 401 34.93 10.38 30.17
N ASN A 402 34.49 10.37 28.91
CA ASN A 402 35.35 10.57 27.75
C ASN A 402 35.19 11.95 27.08
N MET A 403 34.10 12.69 27.33
CA MET A 403 33.88 14.02 26.72
C MET A 403 34.41 15.15 27.61
N PRO A 404 35.38 15.97 27.14
CA PRO A 404 35.85 17.16 27.85
C PRO A 404 34.69 18.13 28.17
N LYS A 405 34.68 18.73 29.37
CA LYS A 405 33.60 19.65 29.81
C LYS A 405 33.32 20.78 28.80
N ARG A 406 34.36 21.31 28.13
CA ARG A 406 34.24 22.37 27.12
C ARG A 406 33.45 21.95 25.86
N LEU A 407 33.37 20.65 25.56
CA LEU A 407 32.70 20.07 24.39
C LEU A 407 31.29 19.54 24.69
N ARG A 408 30.83 19.64 25.95
CA ARG A 408 29.48 19.19 26.37
C ARG A 408 28.37 20.22 26.09
N LYS A 409 28.73 21.39 25.56
CA LYS A 409 27.77 22.44 25.21
C LYS A 409 26.92 22.02 24.00
N SER A 410 25.74 22.64 23.86
CA SER A 410 24.92 22.52 22.64
C SER A 410 25.75 22.82 21.40
N SER A 411 25.51 22.10 20.30
CA SER A 411 26.30 22.18 19.07
C SER A 411 26.35 23.60 18.48
N HIS A 412 25.31 24.41 18.73
CA HIS A 412 25.22 25.82 18.35
C HIS A 412 26.21 26.74 19.09
N ASN A 413 26.76 26.28 20.23
CA ASN A 413 27.69 27.04 21.07
C ASN A 413 29.15 26.57 20.92
N LEU A 414 29.43 25.70 19.94
CA LEU A 414 30.76 25.15 19.66
C LEU A 414 31.31 25.79 18.38
N ASN A 415 32.59 26.14 18.38
CA ASN A 415 33.26 26.59 17.16
C ASN A 415 33.61 25.40 16.24
N LYS A 416 33.96 25.68 14.98
CA LYS A 416 34.24 24.65 13.96
C LYS A 416 35.30 23.62 14.38
N PHE A 417 36.32 24.03 15.15
CA PHE A 417 37.37 23.14 15.66
C PHE A 417 36.87 22.23 16.78
N GLN A 418 36.08 22.78 17.71
CA GLN A 418 35.44 22.03 18.79
C GLN A 418 34.39 21.05 18.27
N ILE A 419 33.68 21.39 17.20
CA ILE A 419 32.74 20.48 16.51
C ILE A 419 33.50 19.29 15.92
N ARG A 420 34.63 19.54 15.25
CA ARG A 420 35.47 18.47 14.68
C ARG A 420 36.05 17.56 15.75
N GLU A 421 36.60 18.14 16.81
CA GLU A 421 37.14 17.37 17.95
C GLU A 421 36.06 16.54 18.66
N ARG A 422 34.86 17.11 18.85
CA ARG A 422 33.72 16.38 19.41
C ARG A 422 33.31 15.21 18.53
N ARG A 423 33.36 15.37 17.21
CA ARG A 423 33.08 14.31 16.25
C ARG A 423 34.14 13.20 16.31
N ASP A 424 35.43 13.55 16.34
CA ASP A 424 36.52 12.58 16.44
C ASP A 424 36.46 11.73 17.73
N ILE A 425 35.91 12.29 18.81
CA ILE A 425 35.65 11.56 20.06
C ILE A 425 34.43 10.65 19.90
N LEU A 426 33.32 11.16 19.34
CA LEU A 426 32.10 10.36 19.12
C LEU A 426 32.32 9.21 18.14
N ASP A 427 33.19 9.37 17.13
CA ASP A 427 33.56 8.32 16.18
C ASP A 427 34.33 7.16 16.84
N LYS A 428 34.87 7.36 18.05
CA LYS A 428 35.52 6.32 18.88
C LYS A 428 34.59 5.74 19.94
N ALA A 429 33.34 6.19 20.00
CA ALA A 429 32.37 5.62 20.92
C ALA A 429 32.08 4.16 20.52
N PRO A 430 31.87 3.26 21.49
CA PRO A 430 31.50 1.86 21.22
C PRO A 430 30.04 1.71 20.76
N TYR A 431 29.44 2.78 20.22
CA TYR A 431 28.01 3.00 20.07
C TYR A 431 27.72 3.67 18.72
N ASP A 432 26.72 3.20 17.96
CA ASP A 432 26.34 3.80 16.68
C ASP A 432 25.49 5.06 16.92
N GLY A 433 25.99 6.22 16.48
CA GLY A 433 25.55 7.54 16.94
C GLY A 433 24.10 7.92 16.60
N TYR A 434 23.48 7.30 15.59
CA TYR A 434 22.12 7.61 15.16
C TYR A 434 21.09 6.65 15.79
N PHE A 435 21.29 5.33 15.64
CA PHE A 435 20.33 4.29 16.06
C PHE A 435 20.16 4.15 17.57
N GLU A 436 21.12 4.62 18.38
CA GLU A 436 21.03 4.52 19.84
C GLU A 436 20.39 5.73 20.53
N THR A 437 20.12 6.83 19.80
CA THR A 437 19.54 8.03 20.40
C THR A 437 18.03 8.12 20.31
N HIS A 438 17.44 7.36 19.39
CA HIS A 438 16.00 7.34 19.15
C HIS A 438 15.53 5.89 19.15
N PHE A 439 14.55 5.59 20.00
CA PHE A 439 13.85 4.33 19.93
C PHE A 439 12.83 4.42 18.80
N HIS A 440 13.10 3.74 17.68
CA HIS A 440 12.17 3.60 16.58
C HIS A 440 11.60 2.18 16.59
N SER A 441 10.36 2.06 17.03
CA SER A 441 9.55 0.87 16.80
C SER A 441 8.41 1.22 15.86
N SER A 442 8.17 0.36 14.86
CA SER A 442 6.96 0.41 14.03
C SER A 442 5.73 -0.11 14.78
N PHE A 443 5.93 -0.86 15.86
CA PHE A 443 4.87 -1.35 16.73
C PHE A 443 4.56 -0.31 17.82
N ARG A 444 3.29 0.05 17.96
CA ARG A 444 2.77 0.90 19.03
C ARG A 444 1.55 0.25 19.67
N GLU A 445 1.62 -0.01 20.97
CA GLU A 445 0.58 -0.73 21.70
C GLU A 445 -0.78 0.00 21.68
N ASN A 446 -0.77 1.32 21.73
CA ASN A 446 -1.96 2.16 21.74
C ASN A 446 -2.70 2.26 20.39
N GLU A 447 -2.16 1.66 19.32
CA GLU A 447 -2.85 1.54 18.03
C GLU A 447 -3.70 0.26 17.96
N TRP A 448 -3.67 -0.59 19.00
CA TRP A 448 -4.36 -1.88 19.00
C TRP A 448 -5.52 -1.90 19.99
N GLU A 449 -6.64 -2.42 19.51
CA GLU A 449 -7.90 -2.53 20.23
C GLU A 449 -8.34 -3.98 20.31
N PRO A 450 -8.95 -4.44 21.42
CA PRO A 450 -9.45 -5.81 21.50
C PRO A 450 -10.68 -6.00 20.60
N PHE A 451 -10.73 -7.11 19.87
CA PHE A 451 -11.92 -7.47 19.09
C PHE A 451 -12.99 -8.09 19.99
N ASN A 452 -13.67 -7.24 20.75
CA ASN A 452 -14.80 -7.61 21.59
C ASN A 452 -15.72 -6.39 21.82
N SER A 453 -16.83 -6.60 22.52
CA SER A 453 -17.82 -5.55 22.77
C SER A 453 -17.36 -4.43 23.71
N THR A 454 -16.12 -4.43 24.22
CA THR A 454 -15.60 -3.34 25.05
C THR A 454 -14.88 -2.27 24.23
N SER A 455 -14.58 -2.54 22.96
CA SER A 455 -13.95 -1.56 22.08
C SER A 455 -15.01 -0.79 21.28
N VAL A 456 -14.85 0.53 21.18
CA VAL A 456 -15.68 1.39 20.30
C VAL A 456 -15.48 1.11 18.80
N TYR A 457 -14.49 0.28 18.45
CA TYR A 457 -14.17 -0.12 17.08
C TYR A 457 -14.61 -1.55 16.75
N PHE A 458 -15.48 -2.13 17.60
CA PHE A 458 -15.97 -3.48 17.43
C PHE A 458 -16.67 -3.69 16.08
N ASP A 459 -17.45 -2.71 15.63
CA ASP A 459 -18.19 -2.80 14.38
C ASP A 459 -17.29 -2.79 13.15
N GLU A 460 -16.21 -1.99 13.14
CA GLU A 460 -15.23 -2.00 12.05
C GLU A 460 -14.48 -3.33 11.98
N ALA A 461 -14.05 -3.85 13.13
CA ALA A 461 -13.41 -5.16 13.21
C ALA A 461 -14.36 -6.28 12.78
N LEU A 462 -15.63 -6.21 13.17
CA LEU A 462 -16.65 -7.16 12.74
C LEU A 462 -16.91 -7.06 11.25
N LYS A 463 -17.03 -5.84 10.71
CA LYS A 463 -17.24 -5.58 9.28
C LYS A 463 -16.08 -6.10 8.45
N GLU A 464 -14.84 -5.91 8.86
CA GLU A 464 -13.66 -6.46 8.17
C GLU A 464 -13.71 -8.00 8.12
N VAL A 465 -14.09 -8.64 9.23
CA VAL A 465 -14.29 -10.10 9.27
C VAL A 465 -15.43 -10.52 8.36
N GLU A 466 -16.58 -9.84 8.43
CA GLU A 466 -17.73 -10.13 7.59
C GLU A 466 -17.41 -9.94 6.10
N ASP A 467 -16.67 -8.90 5.73
CA ASP A 467 -16.31 -8.61 4.35
C ASP A 467 -15.34 -9.66 3.79
N ARG A 468 -14.40 -10.15 4.61
CA ARG A 468 -13.58 -11.32 4.27
C ARG A 468 -14.43 -12.59 4.09
N VAL A 469 -15.37 -12.85 4.99
CA VAL A 469 -16.28 -14.00 4.88
C VAL A 469 -17.19 -13.88 3.65
N LYS A 470 -17.73 -12.69 3.37
CA LYS A 470 -18.53 -12.38 2.17
C LYS A 470 -17.71 -12.61 0.91
N HIS A 471 -16.45 -12.19 0.88
CA HIS A 471 -15.55 -12.42 -0.24
C HIS A 471 -15.42 -13.91 -0.57
N TYR A 472 -15.21 -14.77 0.43
CA TYR A 472 -15.15 -16.21 0.23
C TYR A 472 -16.51 -16.83 -0.09
N ASN A 473 -17.61 -16.34 0.49
CA ASN A 473 -18.96 -16.80 0.17
C ASN A 473 -19.37 -16.49 -1.27
N ARG A 474 -18.86 -15.40 -1.88
CA ARG A 474 -19.07 -15.11 -3.31
C ARG A 474 -18.52 -16.23 -4.21
N ILE A 475 -17.45 -16.91 -3.79
CA ILE A 475 -16.89 -18.06 -4.52
C ILE A 475 -17.84 -19.25 -4.42
N ALA A 476 -18.43 -19.50 -3.24
CA ALA A 476 -19.47 -20.53 -3.10
C ALA A 476 -20.71 -20.23 -3.97
N LEU A 477 -21.09 -18.96 -4.13
CA LEU A 477 -22.18 -18.54 -5.04
C LEU A 477 -21.85 -18.84 -6.51
N ILE A 478 -20.61 -18.57 -6.94
CA ILE A 478 -20.14 -18.94 -8.29
C ILE A 478 -20.26 -20.45 -8.49
N VAL A 479 -19.74 -21.24 -7.56
CA VAL A 479 -19.74 -22.71 -7.68
C VAL A 479 -21.16 -23.30 -7.64
N GLN A 480 -22.03 -22.81 -6.75
CA GLN A 480 -23.44 -23.21 -6.75
C GLN A 480 -24.10 -22.88 -8.08
N GLY A 481 -23.84 -21.68 -8.58
CA GLY A 481 -24.35 -21.24 -9.86
C GLY A 481 -23.88 -22.10 -11.03
N LEU A 482 -22.62 -22.56 -11.03
CA LEU A 482 -22.09 -23.51 -12.02
C LEU A 482 -22.82 -24.86 -11.98
N PHE A 483 -23.21 -25.35 -10.80
CA PHE A 483 -24.04 -26.56 -10.69
C PHE A 483 -25.48 -26.33 -11.18
N ASP A 484 -26.09 -25.19 -10.86
CA ASP A 484 -27.53 -25.02 -11.11
C ASP A 484 -27.86 -24.63 -12.55
N ARG A 485 -26.99 -23.87 -13.23
CA ARG A 485 -27.33 -23.26 -14.54
C ARG A 485 -26.41 -23.64 -15.70
N SER A 486 -25.24 -24.24 -15.43
CA SER A 486 -24.18 -24.40 -16.43
C SER A 486 -23.94 -25.86 -16.80
N ASP A 487 -23.70 -26.10 -18.09
CA ASP A 487 -23.34 -27.42 -18.62
C ASP A 487 -21.89 -27.84 -18.28
N VAL A 488 -21.09 -26.93 -17.72
CA VAL A 488 -19.65 -27.13 -17.43
C VAL A 488 -19.40 -28.33 -16.51
N LEU A 489 -20.24 -28.51 -15.48
CA LEU A 489 -20.09 -29.58 -14.49
C LEU A 489 -20.95 -30.82 -14.80
N HIS A 490 -21.73 -30.81 -15.88
CA HIS A 490 -22.61 -31.93 -16.22
C HIS A 490 -21.80 -33.17 -16.65
N PRO A 491 -22.23 -34.39 -16.27
CA PRO A 491 -23.38 -34.70 -15.40
C PRO A 491 -23.01 -34.65 -13.91
N HIS A 492 -23.93 -34.17 -13.07
CA HIS A 492 -23.81 -34.21 -11.61
C HIS A 492 -25.18 -34.42 -10.94
N LEU A 493 -25.18 -34.80 -9.67
CA LEU A 493 -26.39 -34.85 -8.85
C LEU A 493 -26.83 -33.41 -8.45
N PRO A 494 -28.10 -33.17 -8.12
CA PRO A 494 -28.53 -31.87 -7.60
C PRO A 494 -27.76 -31.48 -6.33
N VAL A 495 -27.17 -30.28 -6.32
CA VAL A 495 -26.28 -29.82 -5.24
C VAL A 495 -26.91 -28.66 -4.47
N LYS A 496 -26.73 -28.65 -3.14
CA LYS A 496 -27.09 -27.52 -2.27
C LYS A 496 -25.93 -27.18 -1.34
N LEU A 497 -25.02 -26.31 -1.79
CA LEU A 497 -23.80 -25.96 -1.06
C LEU A 497 -24.06 -25.19 0.25
N TRP A 498 -25.24 -24.58 0.42
CA TRP A 498 -25.61 -23.91 1.67
C TRP A 498 -26.02 -24.88 2.80
N SER A 499 -26.12 -26.18 2.51
CA SER A 499 -26.35 -27.22 3.51
C SER A 499 -25.06 -28.00 3.76
N ALA A 500 -24.73 -28.28 5.02
CA ALA A 500 -23.50 -29.01 5.36
C ALA A 500 -23.42 -30.39 4.69
N GLU A 501 -24.55 -31.09 4.62
CA GLU A 501 -24.66 -32.40 3.97
C GLU A 501 -24.46 -32.30 2.45
N GLY A 502 -25.16 -31.35 1.79
CA GLY A 502 -25.01 -31.13 0.35
C GLY A 502 -23.62 -30.63 -0.03
N PHE A 503 -22.99 -29.81 0.82
CA PHE A 503 -21.60 -29.38 0.65
C PHE A 503 -20.65 -30.57 0.66
N GLY A 504 -20.69 -31.41 1.70
CA GLY A 504 -19.78 -32.57 1.82
C GLY A 504 -20.03 -33.68 0.78
N GLN A 505 -21.24 -33.78 0.23
CA GLN A 505 -21.55 -34.71 -0.85
C GLN A 505 -21.00 -34.24 -2.19
N ALA A 506 -21.06 -32.95 -2.49
CA ALA A 506 -20.76 -32.41 -3.81
C ALA A 506 -19.35 -31.83 -3.96
N LEU A 507 -18.75 -31.35 -2.86
CA LEU A 507 -17.53 -30.53 -2.91
C LEU A 507 -16.51 -30.96 -1.84
N GLU A 508 -15.24 -31.02 -2.25
CA GLU A 508 -14.11 -31.29 -1.38
C GLU A 508 -13.10 -30.12 -1.46
N LEU A 509 -12.70 -29.59 -0.30
CA LEU A 509 -11.73 -28.49 -0.23
C LEU A 509 -10.31 -29.04 -0.12
N VAL A 510 -9.44 -28.71 -1.09
CA VAL A 510 -8.04 -29.17 -1.11
C VAL A 510 -7.12 -28.06 -0.60
N TYR A 511 -6.60 -28.22 0.62
CA TYR A 511 -5.71 -27.27 1.31
C TYR A 511 -4.24 -27.38 0.83
N ASP A 512 -4.01 -27.20 -0.47
CA ASP A 512 -2.69 -27.34 -1.10
C ASP A 512 -1.70 -26.20 -0.74
N ASP A 513 -2.19 -25.08 -0.18
CA ASP A 513 -1.36 -23.97 0.30
C ASP A 513 -1.07 -24.06 1.81
N SER A 514 -2.08 -24.28 2.65
CA SER A 514 -1.94 -24.13 4.10
C SER A 514 -1.46 -25.37 4.87
N ASN A 515 -1.61 -26.56 4.29
CA ASN A 515 -1.28 -27.85 4.95
C ASN A 515 -0.15 -28.62 4.26
N THR A 516 0.61 -27.98 3.37
CA THR A 516 1.76 -28.62 2.71
C THR A 516 2.99 -28.64 3.63
N LEU A 517 3.28 -29.80 4.21
CA LEU A 517 4.59 -30.10 4.77
C LEU A 517 5.52 -30.50 3.62
N TYR A 518 6.56 -29.70 3.38
CA TYR A 518 7.55 -30.00 2.36
C TYR A 518 8.69 -30.82 2.98
N GLU A 519 9.03 -31.95 2.39
CA GLU A 519 10.18 -32.74 2.81
C GLU A 519 11.49 -32.04 2.43
N GLY A 520 12.40 -31.88 3.41
CA GLY A 520 13.74 -31.34 3.19
C GLY A 520 13.87 -29.81 3.12
N GLU A 521 15.12 -29.36 3.05
CA GLU A 521 15.46 -27.95 2.89
C GLU A 521 15.00 -27.42 1.54
N ARG A 522 14.56 -26.16 1.51
CA ARG A 522 14.15 -25.47 0.28
C ARG A 522 15.35 -25.43 -0.69
N PRO A 523 15.20 -25.89 -1.95
CA PRO A 523 16.26 -25.78 -2.95
C PRO A 523 16.68 -24.32 -3.16
N ASP A 524 17.97 -24.03 -2.99
CA ASP A 524 18.55 -22.71 -3.19
C ASP A 524 19.31 -22.63 -4.52
N PHE A 525 18.74 -21.88 -5.47
CA PHE A 525 19.34 -21.65 -6.78
C PHE A 525 20.70 -20.95 -6.69
N GLU A 526 20.87 -20.00 -5.77
CA GLU A 526 22.12 -19.25 -5.64
C GLU A 526 23.26 -20.13 -5.10
N ALA A 527 22.95 -21.02 -4.15
CA ALA A 527 23.87 -22.05 -3.70
C ALA A 527 24.25 -23.02 -4.84
N TYR A 528 23.27 -23.44 -5.65
CA TYR A 528 23.50 -24.31 -6.81
C TYR A 528 24.36 -23.62 -7.88
N ARG A 529 24.04 -22.37 -8.24
CA ARG A 529 24.84 -21.57 -9.17
C ARG A 529 26.28 -21.44 -8.71
N ARG A 530 26.51 -21.16 -7.42
CA ARG A 530 27.85 -21.09 -6.83
C ARG A 530 28.61 -22.40 -7.01
N LYS A 531 27.96 -23.54 -6.73
CA LYS A 531 28.54 -24.88 -6.93
C LYS A 531 28.89 -25.15 -8.40
N CYS A 532 28.02 -24.81 -9.35
CA CYS A 532 28.34 -24.92 -10.78
C CYS A 532 29.53 -24.02 -11.17
N ASN A 533 29.59 -22.83 -10.59
CA ASN A 533 30.62 -21.84 -10.91
C ASN A 533 32.02 -22.16 -10.34
N GLU A 534 32.14 -23.06 -9.37
CA GLU A 534 33.43 -23.55 -8.85
C GLU A 534 34.33 -24.14 -9.94
N SER A 535 33.73 -24.67 -11.01
CA SER A 535 34.44 -25.28 -12.14
C SER A 535 34.72 -24.32 -13.32
N LEU A 536 34.46 -23.01 -13.16
CA LEU A 536 34.66 -22.03 -14.22
C LEU A 536 36.14 -21.90 -14.62
N LYS A 537 36.36 -21.96 -15.94
CA LYS A 537 37.68 -21.78 -16.54
C LYS A 537 37.58 -21.02 -17.86
N THR A 538 38.73 -20.61 -18.39
CA THR A 538 38.79 -20.07 -19.76
C THR A 538 38.26 -21.12 -20.73
N GLY A 539 37.36 -20.70 -21.63
CA GLY A 539 36.66 -21.57 -22.57
C GLY A 539 35.32 -22.12 -22.08
N SER A 540 34.98 -21.98 -20.79
CA SER A 540 33.69 -22.42 -20.26
C SER A 540 32.52 -21.70 -20.93
N VAL A 541 31.44 -22.43 -21.17
CA VAL A 541 30.17 -21.90 -21.71
C VAL A 541 29.31 -21.38 -20.57
N VAL A 542 28.87 -20.12 -20.70
CA VAL A 542 28.14 -19.41 -19.64
C VAL A 542 27.02 -18.54 -20.18
N ILE A 543 26.09 -18.20 -19.28
CA ILE A 543 24.97 -17.27 -19.49
C ILE A 543 25.04 -16.16 -18.43
N GLY A 544 24.53 -14.96 -18.77
CA GLY A 544 24.38 -13.81 -17.86
C GLY A 544 25.22 -12.57 -18.26
N GLN A 545 26.25 -12.76 -19.07
CA GLN A 545 27.12 -11.70 -19.58
C GLN A 545 26.38 -10.65 -20.42
N ASP A 546 25.37 -11.05 -21.21
CA ASP A 546 24.63 -10.14 -22.09
C ASP A 546 23.76 -9.17 -21.29
N GLY A 547 23.10 -9.65 -20.23
CA GLY A 547 22.28 -8.81 -19.36
C GLY A 547 23.10 -7.72 -18.67
N LEU A 548 24.26 -8.07 -18.09
CA LEU A 548 25.16 -7.08 -17.48
C LEU A 548 25.70 -6.09 -18.52
N TRP A 549 25.98 -6.55 -19.74
CA TRP A 549 26.41 -5.66 -20.81
C TRP A 549 25.32 -4.64 -21.19
N GLN A 550 24.07 -5.08 -21.33
CA GLN A 550 22.95 -4.19 -21.64
C GLN A 550 22.68 -3.17 -20.53
N GLU A 551 22.82 -3.56 -19.25
CA GLU A 551 22.73 -2.65 -18.10
C GLU A 551 23.83 -1.56 -18.16
N LYS A 552 25.07 -1.95 -18.48
CA LYS A 552 26.19 -1.01 -18.63
C LYS A 552 26.03 -0.07 -19.82
N GLU A 553 25.46 -0.54 -20.92
CA GLU A 553 25.17 0.33 -22.06
C GLU A 553 23.97 1.25 -21.77
N ALA A 554 23.00 0.81 -20.98
CA ALA A 554 21.90 1.65 -20.52
C ALA A 554 22.39 2.80 -19.65
N GLU A 555 23.29 2.52 -18.69
CA GLU A 555 23.92 3.54 -17.87
C GLU A 555 24.66 4.59 -18.72
N LYS A 556 25.41 4.16 -19.74
CA LYS A 556 26.09 5.09 -20.66
C LYS A 556 25.11 5.94 -21.47
N GLU A 557 24.03 5.35 -21.96
CA GLU A 557 23.02 6.07 -22.72
C GLU A 557 22.24 7.04 -21.83
N ASN A 558 21.90 6.64 -20.61
CA ASN A 558 21.28 7.50 -19.61
C ASN A 558 22.18 8.69 -19.27
N ASN A 559 23.46 8.47 -19.02
CA ASN A 559 24.43 9.55 -18.81
C ASN A 559 24.54 10.49 -20.02
N ARG A 560 24.42 9.97 -21.25
CA ARG A 560 24.37 10.78 -22.47
C ARG A 560 23.09 11.62 -22.54
N LEU A 561 21.95 11.04 -22.15
CA LEU A 561 20.65 11.71 -22.09
C LEU A 561 20.61 12.79 -21.00
N ASP A 562 21.22 12.54 -19.83
CA ASP A 562 21.38 13.49 -18.73
C ASP A 562 22.28 14.68 -19.11
N GLY A 563 23.31 14.42 -19.93
CA GLY A 563 24.21 15.45 -20.44
C GLY A 563 23.65 16.30 -21.58
N ASP A 564 22.53 15.90 -22.19
CA ASP A 564 21.89 16.64 -23.27
C ASP A 564 20.85 17.63 -22.72
N TRP A 565 21.22 18.90 -22.61
CA TRP A 565 20.34 19.97 -22.12
C TRP A 565 19.06 20.16 -22.94
N ARG A 566 19.00 19.63 -24.19
CA ARG A 566 17.79 19.67 -25.02
C ARG A 566 16.81 18.54 -24.70
N ASN A 567 17.27 17.50 -24.02
CA ASN A 567 16.42 16.40 -23.61
C ASN A 567 15.60 16.81 -22.37
N ARG A 568 14.28 16.83 -22.51
CA ARG A 568 13.33 17.14 -21.42
C ARG A 568 12.63 15.90 -20.87
N SER A 569 13.10 14.71 -21.25
CA SER A 569 12.50 13.43 -20.82
C SER A 569 13.14 12.92 -19.54
N ASP A 570 12.32 12.58 -18.55
CA ASP A 570 12.74 11.94 -17.29
C ASP A 570 12.95 10.42 -17.45
N TYR A 571 12.72 9.89 -18.65
CA TYR A 571 12.86 8.46 -18.94
C TYR A 571 14.33 8.00 -18.92
N ARG A 572 14.61 6.89 -18.24
CA ARG A 572 15.94 6.25 -18.16
C ARG A 572 15.82 4.76 -18.48
N HIS A 573 16.70 4.26 -19.35
CA HIS A 573 16.75 2.86 -19.75
C HIS A 573 17.29 2.00 -18.59
N GLU A 574 16.65 0.86 -18.29
CA GLU A 574 17.23 -0.16 -17.39
C GLU A 574 18.20 -1.09 -18.14
N ARG A 575 17.88 -1.39 -19.39
CA ARG A 575 18.69 -2.19 -20.31
C ARG A 575 18.66 -1.56 -21.69
N PHE A 576 19.81 -1.50 -22.35
CA PHE A 576 19.93 -0.88 -23.66
C PHE A 576 20.85 -1.70 -24.55
N LYS A 577 20.38 -2.02 -25.76
CA LYS A 577 21.17 -2.67 -26.79
C LYS A 577 21.46 -1.68 -27.92
N PRO A 578 22.69 -1.15 -28.04
CA PRO A 578 23.00 -0.19 -29.08
C PRO A 578 22.86 -0.78 -30.49
N TYR A 579 22.16 -0.07 -31.38
CA TYR A 579 22.09 -0.43 -32.80
C TYR A 579 23.49 -0.61 -33.42
N GLY A 580 23.72 -1.73 -34.11
CA GLY A 580 25.01 -2.11 -34.71
C GLY A 580 26.00 -2.79 -33.74
N ASN A 581 25.61 -3.05 -32.49
CA ASN A 581 26.42 -3.80 -31.52
C ASN A 581 25.69 -5.09 -31.10
N PRO A 582 26.15 -6.27 -31.54
CA PRO A 582 25.46 -7.53 -31.23
C PRO A 582 25.58 -7.93 -29.75
N GLY A 583 26.55 -7.37 -29.02
CA GLY A 583 26.88 -7.76 -27.64
C GLY A 583 27.70 -9.05 -27.56
N PRO A 584 28.03 -9.52 -26.35
CA PRO A 584 28.69 -10.80 -26.13
C PRO A 584 27.80 -12.01 -26.49
N GLY A 585 26.48 -11.80 -26.65
CA GLY A 585 25.50 -12.84 -26.97
C GLY A 585 24.94 -13.49 -25.70
N TYR A 586 23.72 -14.05 -25.79
CA TYR A 586 23.00 -14.60 -24.64
C TYR A 586 23.72 -15.80 -24.00
N ILE A 587 24.29 -16.69 -24.83
CA ILE A 587 25.24 -17.73 -24.44
C ILE A 587 26.62 -17.41 -25.04
N ALA A 588 27.68 -17.55 -24.26
CA ALA A 588 29.03 -17.22 -24.71
C ALA A 588 30.09 -18.09 -24.04
N LYS A 589 31.26 -18.20 -24.70
CA LYS A 589 32.45 -18.79 -24.09
C LYS A 589 33.26 -17.71 -23.38
N ILE A 590 33.79 -18.05 -22.20
CA ILE A 590 34.74 -17.19 -21.49
C ILE A 590 36.03 -17.09 -22.30
N ASP A 591 36.40 -15.87 -22.72
CA ASP A 591 37.64 -15.62 -23.45
C ASP A 591 38.85 -15.55 -22.51
N LYS A 592 38.68 -14.97 -21.32
CA LYS A 592 39.70 -15.00 -20.26
C LYS A 592 39.06 -15.06 -18.88
N TRP A 593 39.44 -16.03 -18.06
CA TRP A 593 39.06 -16.14 -16.65
C TRP A 593 40.13 -15.56 -15.72
N GLN A 594 39.72 -14.84 -14.68
CA GLN A 594 40.59 -14.30 -13.63
C GLN A 594 40.19 -14.89 -12.26
N PRO A 595 40.81 -16.00 -11.83
CA PRO A 595 40.42 -16.72 -10.60
C PRO A 595 40.49 -15.86 -9.34
N TRP A 596 41.58 -15.10 -9.17
CA TRP A 596 41.80 -14.26 -7.98
C TRP A 596 40.79 -13.11 -7.86
N ALA A 597 40.30 -12.58 -8.98
CA ALA A 597 39.34 -11.49 -9.01
C ALA A 597 37.88 -11.97 -9.13
N LYS A 598 37.66 -13.28 -9.33
CA LYS A 598 36.37 -13.91 -9.65
C LYS A 598 35.63 -13.20 -10.80
N LYS A 599 36.36 -12.92 -11.89
CA LYS A 599 35.84 -12.18 -13.06
C LYS A 599 36.14 -12.90 -14.37
N ALA A 600 35.16 -12.91 -15.27
CA ALA A 600 35.29 -13.37 -16.65
C ALA A 600 35.34 -12.17 -17.59
N ILE A 601 36.16 -12.27 -18.63
CA ILE A 601 36.26 -11.30 -19.71
C ILE A 601 35.73 -11.94 -20.99
N PHE A 602 34.81 -11.24 -21.65
CA PHE A 602 34.27 -11.60 -22.95
C PHE A 602 34.73 -10.59 -23.99
N ARG A 603 35.02 -11.07 -25.20
CA ARG A 603 35.47 -10.24 -26.32
C ARG A 603 34.63 -10.55 -27.55
N TRP A 604 34.16 -9.50 -28.23
CA TRP A 604 33.43 -9.60 -29.49
C TRP A 604 33.78 -8.43 -30.41
N PHE A 605 33.28 -8.46 -31.63
CA PHE A 605 33.48 -7.40 -32.62
C PHE A 605 32.16 -6.68 -32.91
N ARG A 606 32.23 -5.37 -33.15
CA ARG A 606 31.09 -4.55 -33.58
C ARG A 606 31.46 -3.66 -34.75
N GLU A 607 30.45 -3.24 -35.51
CA GLU A 607 30.64 -2.28 -36.60
C GLU A 607 30.94 -0.86 -36.08
N ARG A 608 31.68 -0.09 -36.86
CA ARG A 608 31.96 1.31 -36.57
C ARG A 608 30.74 2.16 -36.94
N ARG A 609 30.29 3.02 -36.03
CA ARG A 609 29.14 3.93 -36.25
C ARG A 609 29.47 5.20 -37.04
N SER A 610 30.74 5.54 -37.28
CA SER A 610 31.11 6.83 -37.89
C SER A 610 31.29 6.74 -39.40
N PHE A 611 30.45 7.43 -40.17
CA PHE A 611 30.81 7.91 -41.51
C PHE A 611 31.95 8.94 -41.33
N ARG A 612 33.20 8.55 -41.53
CA ARG A 612 34.31 9.52 -41.59
C ARG A 612 34.33 10.14 -42.99
N ARG A 613 34.06 11.44 -43.04
CA ARG A 613 34.09 12.27 -44.26
C ARG A 613 35.47 12.35 -44.93
N TYR A 614 36.55 11.93 -44.27
CA TYR A 614 37.91 11.89 -44.82
C TYR A 614 38.76 10.80 -44.14
N ARG A 615 38.84 9.62 -44.76
CA ARG A 615 40.06 8.80 -44.94
C ARG A 615 39.66 7.48 -45.60
N TRP A 616 40.26 7.20 -46.74
CA TRP A 616 40.42 5.84 -47.24
C TRP A 616 41.29 5.08 -46.22
N ASP A 617 40.90 3.85 -45.90
CA ASP A 617 41.51 2.86 -45.00
C ASP A 617 40.83 2.63 -43.64
N ASP A 618 40.32 1.39 -43.55
CA ASP A 618 39.96 0.60 -42.37
C ASP A 618 38.47 0.54 -41.95
N ASP A 619 37.71 -0.29 -42.68
CA ASP A 619 36.38 -0.82 -42.31
C ASP A 619 36.46 -1.97 -41.27
N SER A 620 37.63 -2.20 -40.65
CA SER A 620 37.78 -3.30 -39.69
C SER A 620 36.87 -3.14 -38.46
N PRO A 621 36.17 -4.22 -38.06
CA PRO A 621 35.36 -4.26 -36.86
C PRO A 621 36.12 -3.85 -35.59
N LEU A 622 35.46 -3.11 -34.70
CA LEU A 622 36.02 -2.73 -33.41
C LEU A 622 35.93 -3.87 -32.40
N ARG A 623 37.06 -4.26 -31.83
CA ARG A 623 37.11 -5.19 -30.70
C ARG A 623 36.54 -4.53 -29.46
N THR A 624 35.48 -5.13 -28.89
CA THR A 624 34.80 -4.68 -27.68
C THR A 624 34.94 -5.74 -26.59
N THR A 625 34.95 -5.32 -25.33
CA THR A 625 35.11 -6.22 -24.18
C THR A 625 34.15 -5.88 -23.06
N VAL A 626 33.68 -6.89 -22.32
CA VAL A 626 32.97 -6.71 -21.04
C VAL A 626 33.57 -7.62 -19.98
N THR A 627 33.74 -7.07 -18.78
CA THR A 627 34.16 -7.82 -17.59
C THR A 627 32.93 -8.05 -16.71
N VAL A 628 32.70 -9.31 -16.34
CA VAL A 628 31.51 -9.79 -15.61
C VAL A 628 31.99 -10.54 -14.37
N PRO A 629 31.45 -10.26 -13.17
CA PRO A 629 31.75 -11.03 -11.97
C PRO A 629 31.10 -12.42 -12.02
N GLU A 630 31.69 -13.39 -11.33
CA GLU A 630 31.20 -14.77 -11.18
C GLU A 630 29.72 -14.83 -10.73
N SER A 631 29.33 -13.96 -9.80
CA SER A 631 27.96 -13.88 -9.27
C SER A 631 26.91 -13.38 -10.27
N ARG A 632 27.29 -13.08 -11.51
CA ARG A 632 26.36 -12.74 -12.59
C ARG A 632 26.42 -13.74 -13.74
N LEU A 633 27.16 -14.83 -13.57
CA LEU A 633 27.34 -15.89 -14.56
C LEU A 633 26.71 -17.19 -14.06
N PHE A 634 26.18 -17.96 -15.00
CA PHE A 634 25.74 -19.32 -14.78
C PHE A 634 26.56 -20.27 -15.68
N ASN A 635 27.25 -21.23 -15.07
CA ASN A 635 28.10 -22.19 -15.76
C ASN A 635 27.27 -23.31 -16.42
N VAL A 636 27.10 -23.22 -17.74
CA VAL A 636 26.33 -24.18 -18.53
C VAL A 636 27.05 -25.52 -18.70
N ASP A 637 28.39 -25.51 -18.72
CA ASP A 637 29.17 -26.76 -18.85
C ASP A 637 29.05 -27.65 -17.61
N ALA A 638 28.86 -27.05 -16.43
CA ALA A 638 28.71 -27.78 -15.17
C ALA A 638 27.26 -28.21 -14.89
N TYR A 639 26.31 -27.71 -15.69
CA TYR A 639 24.90 -28.06 -15.58
C TYR A 639 24.65 -29.45 -16.16
N LYS A 640 23.88 -30.29 -15.46
CA LYS A 640 23.46 -31.61 -15.96
C LYS A 640 22.02 -31.56 -16.45
N PRO A 641 21.71 -32.11 -17.64
CA PRO A 641 20.32 -32.21 -18.10
C PRO A 641 19.42 -32.90 -17.07
N GLY A 642 18.30 -32.26 -16.74
CA GLY A 642 17.37 -32.64 -15.70
C GLY A 642 17.56 -31.94 -14.34
N ASP A 643 18.67 -31.23 -14.11
CA ASP A 643 18.93 -30.57 -12.82
C ASP A 643 17.90 -29.48 -12.51
N TYR A 644 17.23 -28.90 -13.50
CA TYR A 644 16.12 -27.97 -13.24
C TYR A 644 14.98 -28.62 -12.44
N LYS A 645 14.72 -29.93 -12.60
CA LYS A 645 13.59 -30.61 -11.96
C LYS A 645 13.58 -30.48 -10.44
N GLN A 646 14.76 -30.44 -9.80
CA GLN A 646 14.87 -30.27 -8.35
C GLN A 646 14.28 -28.93 -7.87
N PHE A 647 14.37 -27.89 -8.69
CA PHE A 647 13.77 -26.60 -8.39
C PHE A 647 12.31 -26.56 -8.83
N PHE A 648 11.96 -27.21 -9.96
CA PHE A 648 10.61 -27.12 -10.51
C PHE A 648 9.57 -28.00 -9.80
N GLN A 649 10.02 -29.06 -9.11
CA GLN A 649 9.18 -29.96 -8.33
C GLN A 649 8.73 -29.35 -7.00
N ASP A 650 9.57 -28.53 -6.36
CA ASP A 650 9.24 -27.89 -5.09
C ASP A 650 8.38 -26.64 -5.33
N PRO A 651 7.15 -26.56 -4.81
CA PRO A 651 6.32 -25.37 -4.99
C PRO A 651 6.87 -24.09 -4.33
N ARG A 652 7.77 -24.19 -3.34
CA ARG A 652 8.36 -23.04 -2.61
C ARG A 652 9.28 -22.19 -3.49
N THR A 653 9.79 -22.73 -4.59
CA THR A 653 10.73 -22.05 -5.50
C THR A 653 10.01 -21.32 -6.65
N ARG A 654 8.70 -21.58 -6.88
CA ARG A 654 7.88 -21.03 -7.99
C ARG A 654 7.94 -19.52 -8.12
N ALA A 655 7.80 -18.80 -7.00
CA ALA A 655 7.88 -17.34 -6.97
C ALA A 655 9.24 -16.79 -7.47
N GLY A 656 10.30 -17.60 -7.38
CA GLY A 656 11.64 -17.24 -7.85
C GLY A 656 11.93 -17.64 -9.31
N TYR A 657 11.08 -18.44 -9.96
CA TYR A 657 11.37 -19.02 -11.28
C TYR A 657 11.78 -17.95 -12.30
N LEU A 658 11.04 -16.84 -12.37
CA LEU A 658 11.30 -15.79 -13.37
C LEU A 658 12.72 -15.22 -13.29
N GLN A 659 13.38 -15.29 -12.13
CA GLN A 659 14.73 -14.74 -11.95
C GLN A 659 15.82 -15.64 -12.53
N TRP A 660 15.63 -16.97 -12.50
CA TRP A 660 16.69 -17.92 -12.83
C TRP A 660 16.30 -19.07 -13.78
N ALA A 661 15.01 -19.39 -13.92
CA ALA A 661 14.52 -20.40 -14.85
C ALA A 661 15.01 -20.19 -16.29
N PRO A 662 15.06 -18.95 -16.84
CA PRO A 662 15.60 -18.75 -18.19
C PRO A 662 17.04 -19.25 -18.35
N MET A 663 17.87 -19.17 -17.29
CA MET A 663 19.25 -19.66 -17.33
C MET A 663 19.30 -21.19 -17.37
N LEU A 664 18.45 -21.88 -16.60
CA LEU A 664 18.37 -23.34 -16.58
C LEU A 664 17.82 -23.90 -17.90
N ILE A 665 16.75 -23.31 -18.42
CA ILE A 665 16.14 -23.72 -19.70
C ILE A 665 17.13 -23.51 -20.85
N ALA A 666 17.82 -22.37 -20.88
CA ALA A 666 18.83 -22.12 -21.89
C ALA A 666 20.03 -23.09 -21.80
N ALA A 667 20.35 -23.59 -20.61
CA ALA A 667 21.34 -24.65 -20.44
C ALA A 667 20.84 -26.00 -20.96
N GLU A 668 19.57 -26.37 -20.72
CA GLU A 668 18.94 -27.55 -21.33
C GLU A 668 18.98 -27.49 -22.86
N GLU A 669 18.55 -26.37 -23.44
CA GLU A 669 18.51 -26.16 -24.90
C GLU A 669 19.92 -26.20 -25.52
N TYR A 670 20.95 -25.78 -24.76
CA TYR A 670 22.34 -25.92 -25.19
C TYR A 670 22.78 -27.39 -25.22
N HIS A 671 22.50 -28.16 -24.17
CA HIS A 671 22.82 -29.60 -24.13
C HIS A 671 21.99 -30.44 -25.10
N ALA A 672 20.76 -30.01 -25.41
CA ALA A 672 19.90 -30.59 -26.44
C ALA A 672 20.34 -30.24 -27.88
N GLY A 673 21.26 -29.28 -28.04
CA GLY A 673 21.79 -28.85 -29.35
C GLY A 673 20.93 -27.83 -30.11
N ASN A 674 19.86 -27.33 -29.50
CA ASN A 674 18.96 -26.34 -30.08
C ASN A 674 19.53 -24.91 -30.00
N LEU A 675 20.36 -24.63 -28.99
CA LEU A 675 20.96 -23.32 -28.76
C LEU A 675 22.44 -23.30 -29.19
N ASN A 676 22.79 -22.44 -30.14
CA ASN A 676 24.16 -22.34 -30.67
C ASN A 676 24.92 -21.12 -30.14
N ILE A 677 26.21 -21.31 -29.86
CA ILE A 677 27.10 -20.21 -29.46
C ILE A 677 27.37 -19.33 -30.69
N PRO A 678 27.19 -17.99 -30.60
CA PRO A 678 27.47 -17.09 -31.70
C PRO A 678 28.90 -17.26 -32.22
N ARG A 679 29.06 -17.51 -33.52
CA ARG A 679 30.39 -17.59 -34.13
C ARG A 679 31.05 -16.22 -34.06
N VAL A 680 32.10 -16.08 -33.24
CA VAL A 680 32.99 -14.92 -33.27
C VAL A 680 33.77 -14.97 -34.59
N LYS A 681 33.19 -14.43 -35.68
CA LYS A 681 33.92 -14.24 -36.93
C LYS A 681 35.02 -13.23 -36.66
N LYS A 682 36.27 -13.68 -36.62
CA LYS A 682 37.40 -12.76 -36.81
C LYS A 682 37.23 -12.19 -38.22
N PRO A 683 37.16 -10.86 -38.39
CA PRO A 683 37.32 -10.28 -39.73
C PRO A 683 38.65 -10.77 -40.29
N LYS A 684 38.64 -11.20 -41.56
CA LYS A 684 39.85 -11.61 -42.29
C LYS A 684 40.76 -10.42 -42.51
#